data_AF-R7AXU7-F1
#
_entry.id   AF-R7AXU7-F1
#
_cell.length_a   1.000
_cell.length_b   1.000
_cell.length_c   1.000
_cell.angle_alpha   90.00
_cell.angle_beta   90.00
_cell.angle_gamma   90.00
#
_symmetry.space_group_name_H-M   'P 1'
#
loop_
_entity.id
_entity.type
_entity.pdbx_description
1 polymer ?
#
loop_
_entity_poly.entity_id
_entity_poly.type
_entity_poly.pdbx_seq_one_letter_code
_entity_poly.pdbx_strand_id
1 'polypeptide(L)'
;MKTSKYSKVVCAGLIAVSTVVPNMQQRINAYEVDETDIVSEEAQFASKESSVSEVVPTTDATQETENVTVQQNDEVVYPTGITIDNTLLNLGIGDEKDIRVVSWSGAQNWDKNTGISWSSSNPEIVSVNANGKIVALRNGEAIITATVVGNPSVSASCMVYVSDEAAEETYPTRLTLASTKKLDEGESEKLSVGYGGSPTNKELIWTTSDENVAKVSEDGTVTATGAGTAIVTATSVGKNNGQEEPASASCTVTVTGLYEGFKYNVENNEITITGYSGSETSIQIPATIHGKQVTKIQDNAFTSKKFASVVIPEGVTTLGKNAFRANRSLTQLTLPSTISVIGQGAFSMCESLVDVVIPEGVTQISTDAFNDCESLVNVTLPKSLKTIGSNAFADCTSLTTIKLPDNLQSITSTSFEKTVTIQVNEGSATADLLDERNISYQIINSEIYPTTIGLNEDEKTLTQGETFQLRLNSYSGNPTNKDLIWSTDNETVATVDENGLVTAVGEGTAVITGTSVGVAPGATEPAFDTCTIHVEGVEGDYVYTVTDGNVTIEDYLGTDTEIVIPSTIAGKPVTEIGPMSFWMDDNMTSVVIPEGVTTIGKQAFNGNDNLANIKLPSTLKTIGERAFWGTAITELNVPEGVTSIGREAFNSCKELSSVTLPESLTYIGPNAFNSCPSLNEIRLPSNIISLGTNALRGFDKIYVKEGSTTETALKNGGYTYSYYTDVTPITNTVPSIIAEDVILTVGDQFDPMKNVQASDNEDGDLTDQIKVLENTVNVEKPGIYSLIYYVEDVQGASCTKTIKVTVNAKEESKPSSDQNGNKKEESKKSTTDTKKTKGTNTGVGLEIGLFSSLIGSSVIGAGILSMLKKKK
;
A
#
# COMPACT_ATOMS: atom_id res chain seq x y z
N MET A 1 -14.52 11.38 -18.69
CA MET A 1 -15.38 12.07 -19.71
C MET A 1 -16.20 11.06 -20.51
N LYS A 2 -17.52 10.98 -20.31
CA LYS A 2 -18.54 10.83 -21.38
C LYS A 2 -19.94 10.82 -20.75
N THR A 3 -20.91 11.40 -21.44
CA THR A 3 -22.33 11.38 -21.05
C THR A 3 -23.17 10.77 -22.16
N SER A 4 -24.26 10.12 -21.80
CA SER A 4 -25.37 9.82 -22.72
C SER A 4 -26.69 10.16 -22.03
N LYS A 5 -27.28 11.31 -22.41
CA LYS A 5 -28.56 11.77 -21.86
C LYS A 5 -29.73 11.10 -22.57
N TYR A 6 -30.80 10.82 -21.82
CA TYR A 6 -32.17 11.04 -22.31
C TYR A 6 -32.79 12.21 -21.56
N SER A 7 -33.83 12.85 -22.12
CA SER A 7 -34.21 14.21 -21.72
C SER A 7 -35.67 14.58 -22.02
N LYS A 8 -36.24 15.40 -21.11
CA LYS A 8 -37.26 16.45 -21.33
C LYS A 8 -37.65 17.11 -19.99
N VAL A 9 -38.17 18.34 -19.89
CA VAL A 9 -37.83 19.67 -20.48
C VAL A 9 -38.89 20.67 -19.99
N VAL A 10 -38.47 21.71 -19.26
CA VAL A 10 -39.07 23.06 -19.14
C VAL A 10 -37.89 23.98 -18.75
N CYS A 11 -37.31 24.81 -19.61
CA CYS A 11 -37.72 26.16 -20.04
C CYS A 11 -37.88 27.18 -18.88
N ALA A 12 -37.40 28.43 -18.94
CA ALA A 12 -36.40 29.08 -19.80
C ALA A 12 -36.09 30.50 -19.22
N GLY A 13 -34.90 31.08 -19.47
CA GLY A 13 -34.66 32.50 -19.19
C GLY A 13 -33.18 32.91 -19.07
N LEU A 14 -32.61 33.52 -20.11
CA LEU A 14 -31.29 34.16 -20.07
C LEU A 14 -31.44 35.66 -19.76
N ILE A 15 -30.54 36.19 -18.91
CA ILE A 15 -29.97 37.54 -19.05
C ILE A 15 -28.45 37.42 -18.85
N ALA A 16 -27.67 38.26 -19.53
CA ALA A 16 -26.21 38.34 -19.46
C ALA A 16 -25.79 39.82 -19.27
N VAL A 17 -24.49 40.14 -19.41
CA VAL A 17 -23.88 41.51 -19.38
C VAL A 17 -23.73 42.07 -17.94
N SER A 18 -22.58 42.63 -17.49
CA SER A 18 -21.19 42.62 -18.02
C SER A 18 -20.16 43.11 -16.97
N THR A 19 -18.89 42.93 -17.31
CA THR A 19 -17.69 43.71 -16.88
C THR A 19 -17.89 45.14 -16.34
N VAL A 20 -16.99 45.58 -15.45
CA VAL A 20 -16.09 46.74 -15.70
C VAL A 20 -14.93 46.81 -14.66
N VAL A 21 -13.76 47.25 -15.11
CA VAL A 21 -12.55 47.58 -14.32
C VAL A 21 -12.03 48.94 -14.84
N PRO A 22 -11.69 49.93 -14.00
CA PRO A 22 -10.33 50.53 -14.11
C PRO A 22 -9.72 51.26 -12.88
N ASN A 23 -8.39 51.15 -12.75
CA ASN A 23 -7.37 52.19 -12.46
C ASN A 23 -7.51 53.21 -11.29
N MET A 24 -6.43 53.31 -10.49
CA MET A 24 -5.56 54.51 -10.28
C MET A 24 -4.50 54.23 -9.17
N GLN A 25 -3.33 54.90 -9.04
CA GLN A 25 -2.38 55.53 -9.99
C GLN A 25 -1.09 55.95 -9.24
N GLN A 26 0.12 55.71 -9.80
CA GLN A 26 1.37 56.50 -9.59
C GLN A 26 1.96 56.58 -8.14
N ARG A 27 3.24 56.95 -7.86
CA ARG A 27 4.47 57.12 -8.68
C ARG A 27 5.76 56.99 -7.83
N ILE A 28 6.78 56.39 -8.44
CA ILE A 28 8.23 56.75 -8.47
C ILE A 28 8.74 57.83 -7.47
N ASN A 29 9.80 57.48 -6.72
CA ASN A 29 11.05 58.27 -6.69
C ASN A 29 12.24 57.44 -6.17
N ALA A 30 13.44 57.76 -6.65
CA ALA A 30 14.72 57.21 -6.20
C ALA A 30 15.58 58.31 -5.55
N TYR A 31 16.71 57.95 -4.94
CA TYR A 31 17.80 58.88 -4.64
C TYR A 31 19.16 58.18 -4.67
N GLU A 32 20.19 58.97 -4.98
CA GLU A 32 21.57 58.61 -5.37
C GLU A 32 22.51 59.63 -4.67
N VAL A 33 23.79 59.38 -4.36
CA VAL A 33 24.98 59.76 -5.17
C VAL A 33 26.24 59.60 -4.26
N ASP A 34 27.24 58.85 -4.75
CA ASP A 34 28.74 58.99 -4.71
C ASP A 34 29.54 59.55 -3.48
N GLU A 35 30.90 59.50 -3.40
CA GLU A 35 31.98 59.28 -4.40
C GLU A 35 33.34 58.78 -3.81
N THR A 36 34.28 58.36 -4.69
CA THR A 36 35.77 58.18 -4.52
C THR A 36 36.33 56.98 -3.69
N ASP A 37 37.43 56.28 -4.05
CA ASP A 37 38.30 56.33 -5.26
C ASP A 37 39.25 55.10 -5.48
N ILE A 38 39.52 54.71 -6.76
CA ILE A 38 40.85 54.39 -7.42
C ILE A 38 41.79 53.25 -6.88
N VAL A 39 42.34 52.24 -7.61
CA VAL A 39 42.24 51.69 -9.02
C VAL A 39 42.73 50.20 -9.14
N SER A 40 42.37 49.52 -10.27
CA SER A 40 43.09 48.46 -11.06
C SER A 40 43.47 47.09 -10.42
N GLU A 41 43.13 45.91 -10.96
CA GLU A 41 43.40 45.27 -12.29
C GLU A 41 44.81 44.62 -12.40
N GLU A 42 45.03 43.47 -13.06
CA GLU A 42 44.34 42.87 -14.24
C GLU A 42 44.34 41.30 -14.24
N ALA A 43 43.29 40.70 -14.83
CA ALA A 43 43.25 39.55 -15.78
C ALA A 43 44.02 38.20 -15.61
N GLN A 44 43.56 37.03 -16.13
CA GLN A 44 42.26 36.54 -16.66
C GLN A 44 42.29 34.98 -16.83
N PHE A 45 41.14 34.31 -16.65
CA PHE A 45 40.59 33.10 -17.37
C PHE A 45 41.44 31.81 -17.61
N ALA A 46 40.87 30.63 -17.93
CA ALA A 46 39.61 29.94 -17.55
C ALA A 46 39.53 28.52 -18.19
N SER A 47 38.63 27.66 -17.67
CA SER A 47 38.04 26.46 -18.31
C SER A 47 38.92 25.22 -18.58
N LYS A 48 38.35 24.02 -18.40
CA LYS A 48 38.95 22.72 -18.76
C LYS A 48 37.91 21.57 -18.74
N GLU A 49 37.69 20.92 -19.88
CA GLU A 49 36.99 19.63 -20.10
C GLU A 49 37.21 19.24 -21.59
N SER A 50 37.11 18.00 -22.09
CA SER A 50 36.97 16.65 -21.51
C SER A 50 37.48 15.60 -22.54
N SER A 51 37.78 14.35 -22.10
CA SER A 51 37.91 13.08 -22.89
C SER A 51 38.88 13.04 -24.13
N VAL A 52 39.31 11.91 -24.73
CA VAL A 52 39.52 10.49 -24.36
C VAL A 52 40.70 9.91 -25.21
N SER A 53 41.14 8.67 -24.95
CA SER A 53 42.35 7.96 -25.47
C SER A 53 42.45 7.64 -26.98
N GLU A 54 43.67 7.38 -27.49
CA GLU A 54 44.10 6.05 -28.06
C GLU A 54 45.63 5.91 -28.40
N VAL A 55 46.22 4.74 -28.03
CA VAL A 55 47.23 3.85 -28.68
C VAL A 55 48.48 4.37 -29.48
N VAL A 56 49.70 4.29 -28.88
CA VAL A 56 50.87 3.37 -29.16
C VAL A 56 51.28 3.01 -30.64
N PRO A 57 52.57 2.75 -31.11
CA PRO A 57 53.92 2.61 -30.48
C PRO A 57 55.19 3.22 -31.21
N THR A 58 56.41 2.94 -30.68
CA THR A 58 57.72 2.55 -31.34
C THR A 58 58.73 3.52 -32.03
N THR A 59 59.98 3.56 -31.48
CA THR A 59 61.36 3.53 -32.11
C THR A 59 61.82 4.65 -33.09
N ASP A 60 63.11 4.93 -33.38
CA ASP A 60 64.40 4.21 -33.16
C ASP A 60 65.68 5.14 -33.17
N ALA A 61 66.87 4.54 -32.98
CA ALA A 61 68.19 4.84 -33.60
C ALA A 61 69.12 6.04 -33.17
N THR A 62 70.03 5.74 -32.23
CA THR A 62 71.53 5.89 -32.28
C THR A 62 72.32 7.16 -32.72
N GLN A 63 73.14 7.66 -31.78
CA GLN A 63 74.59 8.03 -31.83
C GLN A 63 75.18 9.25 -32.61
N GLU A 64 76.07 9.97 -31.88
CA GLU A 64 77.34 10.64 -32.29
C GLU A 64 77.30 11.92 -33.19
N THR A 65 78.18 12.93 -33.08
CA THR A 65 79.42 13.15 -32.27
C THR A 65 79.68 14.65 -31.91
N GLU A 66 80.47 14.87 -30.84
CA GLU A 66 81.32 16.03 -30.44
C GLU A 66 81.19 17.46 -31.03
N ASN A 67 81.14 18.48 -30.14
CA ASN A 67 82.19 19.49 -29.81
C ASN A 67 81.61 20.55 -28.81
N VAL A 68 82.14 20.76 -27.58
CA VAL A 68 83.34 21.54 -27.18
C VAL A 68 83.18 23.06 -27.48
N THR A 69 83.20 24.03 -26.54
CA THR A 69 83.25 24.15 -25.05
C THR A 69 82.67 25.56 -24.66
N VAL A 70 82.68 26.18 -23.45
CA VAL A 70 83.44 26.08 -22.17
C VAL A 70 82.66 26.73 -20.99
N GLN A 71 82.90 26.30 -19.74
CA GLN A 71 82.54 26.93 -18.44
C GLN A 71 81.02 27.02 -18.11
N GLN A 72 80.57 27.01 -16.84
CA GLN A 72 81.16 27.47 -15.56
C GLN A 72 80.98 26.44 -14.41
N ASN A 73 81.68 26.61 -13.27
CA ASN A 73 81.47 25.79 -12.06
C ASN A 73 80.22 26.24 -11.28
N ASP A 74 79.33 25.31 -10.97
CA ASP A 74 78.32 25.46 -9.91
C ASP A 74 78.82 24.81 -8.60
N GLU A 75 78.55 25.45 -7.46
CA GLU A 75 78.77 24.86 -6.14
C GLU A 75 77.66 23.84 -5.80
N VAL A 76 78.02 22.74 -5.13
CA VAL A 76 77.03 21.76 -4.63
C VAL A 76 76.29 22.37 -3.44
N VAL A 77 75.13 22.95 -3.69
CA VAL A 77 74.25 23.50 -2.65
C VAL A 77 73.53 22.36 -1.93
N TYR A 78 74.01 22.01 -0.73
CA TYR A 78 73.38 21.02 0.11
C TYR A 78 72.07 21.54 0.74
N PRO A 79 71.08 20.65 0.99
CA PRO A 79 69.89 21.00 1.77
C PRO A 79 70.27 21.43 3.20
N THR A 80 69.39 22.24 3.79
CA THR A 80 69.53 22.83 5.13
C THR A 80 68.79 22.06 6.23
N GLY A 81 67.97 21.08 5.85
CA GLY A 81 67.08 20.33 6.73
C GLY A 81 66.43 19.16 5.98
N ILE A 82 66.11 18.09 6.72
CA ILE A 82 65.36 16.93 6.23
C ILE A 82 64.32 16.50 7.27
N THR A 83 63.28 15.78 6.85
CA THR A 83 62.31 15.15 7.76
C THR A 83 62.00 13.74 7.29
N ILE A 84 61.92 12.80 8.25
CA ILE A 84 61.58 11.39 8.00
C ILE A 84 60.11 11.12 8.34
N ASP A 85 59.54 10.07 7.73
CA ASP A 85 58.14 9.65 7.92
C ASP A 85 57.80 9.21 9.36
N ASN A 86 58.75 8.63 10.08
CA ASN A 86 58.55 8.12 11.44
C ASN A 86 59.59 8.70 12.40
N THR A 87 59.17 9.37 13.48
CA THR A 87 60.05 9.84 14.56
C THR A 87 60.11 8.88 15.76
N LEU A 88 59.16 7.96 15.84
CA LEU A 88 59.04 6.93 16.87
C LEU A 88 58.49 5.64 16.24
N LEU A 89 59.06 4.49 16.57
CA LEU A 89 58.58 3.16 16.17
C LEU A 89 58.68 2.17 17.33
N ASN A 90 57.69 1.29 17.45
CA ASN A 90 57.70 0.14 18.35
C ASN A 90 57.57 -1.13 17.48
N LEU A 91 58.43 -2.13 17.68
CA LEU A 91 58.56 -3.30 16.81
C LEU A 91 58.74 -4.61 17.63
N GLY A 92 58.27 -5.73 17.11
CA GLY A 92 58.64 -7.07 17.60
C GLY A 92 60.01 -7.51 17.09
N ILE A 93 60.63 -8.52 17.74
CA ILE A 93 61.85 -9.13 17.18
C ILE A 93 61.52 -9.81 15.84
N GLY A 94 62.27 -9.45 14.80
CA GLY A 94 62.08 -9.95 13.43
C GLY A 94 61.29 -9.02 12.51
N ASP A 95 60.67 -7.96 13.04
CA ASP A 95 59.94 -6.99 12.22
C ASP A 95 60.87 -6.21 11.27
N GLU A 96 60.40 -6.00 10.05
CA GLU A 96 61.06 -5.19 9.02
C GLU A 96 60.24 -3.93 8.69
N LYS A 97 60.89 -2.78 8.56
CA LYS A 97 60.21 -1.50 8.25
C LYS A 97 61.08 -0.60 7.37
N ASP A 98 60.50 0.10 6.42
CA ASP A 98 61.16 1.23 5.74
C ASP A 98 60.99 2.51 6.56
N ILE A 99 62.07 3.27 6.76
CA ILE A 99 62.03 4.68 7.16
C ILE A 99 62.48 5.51 5.96
N ARG A 100 61.76 6.59 5.63
CA ARG A 100 61.98 7.36 4.41
C ARG A 100 62.05 8.86 4.69
N VAL A 101 62.94 9.58 3.99
CA VAL A 101 62.97 11.05 4.01
C VAL A 101 61.82 11.59 3.15
N VAL A 102 60.85 12.22 3.79
CA VAL A 102 59.61 12.71 3.15
C VAL A 102 59.70 14.16 2.69
N SER A 103 60.52 14.98 3.33
CA SER A 103 60.73 16.38 2.96
C SER A 103 62.17 16.84 3.17
N TRP A 104 62.53 17.89 2.44
CA TRP A 104 63.85 18.50 2.35
C TRP A 104 63.66 20.02 2.34
N SER A 105 64.56 20.78 2.96
CA SER A 105 64.58 22.24 2.90
C SER A 105 65.85 22.79 2.26
N GLY A 106 65.77 23.94 1.60
CA GLY A 106 66.92 24.74 1.20
C GLY A 106 67.49 24.50 -0.21
N ALA A 107 67.13 23.42 -0.89
CA ALA A 107 67.58 23.14 -2.26
C ALA A 107 66.44 22.55 -3.12
N GLN A 108 66.40 22.90 -4.41
CA GLN A 108 65.60 22.20 -5.41
C GLN A 108 66.48 21.15 -6.13
N ASN A 109 65.86 20.07 -6.61
CA ASN A 109 66.49 18.98 -7.37
C ASN A 109 67.47 18.07 -6.59
N TRP A 110 67.09 17.64 -5.39
CA TRP A 110 67.72 16.46 -4.75
C TRP A 110 66.90 15.20 -5.03
N ASP A 111 67.55 14.10 -5.44
CA ASP A 111 66.91 12.80 -5.62
C ASP A 111 66.66 12.13 -4.26
N LYS A 112 65.48 11.52 -4.10
CA LYS A 112 64.91 11.21 -2.77
C LYS A 112 65.64 10.10 -2.02
N ASN A 113 66.41 9.25 -2.70
CA ASN A 113 67.01 8.04 -2.13
C ASN A 113 68.55 7.93 -2.26
N THR A 114 69.23 8.81 -3.01
CA THR A 114 70.65 8.59 -3.39
C THR A 114 71.68 9.43 -2.61
N GLY A 115 71.24 10.33 -1.71
CA GLY A 115 72.11 11.25 -0.96
C GLY A 115 72.00 11.19 0.57
N ILE A 116 71.49 10.09 1.14
CA ILE A 116 71.39 9.88 2.60
C ILE A 116 72.32 8.74 3.04
N SER A 117 73.07 8.95 4.11
CA SER A 117 73.68 7.88 4.90
C SER A 117 72.77 7.54 6.09
N TRP A 118 72.47 6.25 6.25
CA TRP A 118 71.71 5.73 7.38
C TRP A 118 72.63 5.11 8.42
N SER A 119 72.28 5.29 9.69
CA SER A 119 73.04 4.76 10.83
C SER A 119 72.10 4.35 11.97
N SER A 120 72.53 3.38 12.77
CA SER A 120 71.84 2.96 14.00
C SER A 120 72.76 3.19 15.19
N SER A 121 72.23 3.73 16.29
CA SER A 121 72.99 3.88 17.54
C SER A 121 73.28 2.54 18.23
N ASN A 122 72.53 1.49 17.91
CA ASN A 122 72.83 0.12 18.32
C ASN A 122 72.39 -0.91 17.24
N PRO A 123 73.29 -1.27 16.31
CA PRO A 123 73.01 -2.24 15.24
C PRO A 123 72.64 -3.66 15.71
N GLU A 124 72.91 -4.02 16.98
CA GLU A 124 72.46 -5.31 17.53
C GLU A 124 70.99 -5.31 17.98
N ILE A 125 70.39 -4.13 18.23
CA ILE A 125 68.97 -4.00 18.61
C ILE A 125 68.13 -3.74 17.35
N VAL A 126 68.53 -2.74 16.55
CA VAL A 126 67.93 -2.46 15.24
C VAL A 126 69.04 -2.22 14.22
N SER A 127 69.09 -3.06 13.19
CA SER A 127 69.96 -2.85 12.03
C SER A 127 69.27 -1.93 11.01
N VAL A 128 70.05 -1.20 10.22
CA VAL A 128 69.56 -0.38 9.09
C VAL A 128 70.45 -0.57 7.88
N ASN A 129 69.86 -0.65 6.69
CA ASN A 129 70.60 -0.73 5.42
C ASN A 129 70.70 0.63 4.71
N ALA A 130 71.47 0.68 3.62
CA ALA A 130 71.73 1.91 2.86
C ALA A 130 70.47 2.59 2.28
N ASN A 131 69.33 1.90 2.20
CA ASN A 131 68.08 2.41 1.65
C ASN A 131 67.08 2.86 2.75
N GLY A 132 67.47 2.84 4.02
CA GLY A 132 66.59 3.20 5.15
C GLY A 132 65.65 2.08 5.63
N LYS A 133 65.78 0.86 5.09
CA LYS A 133 65.08 -0.32 5.62
C LYS A 133 65.77 -0.79 6.90
N ILE A 134 64.98 -0.91 7.97
CA ILE A 134 65.39 -1.40 9.28
C ILE A 134 64.88 -2.80 9.55
N VAL A 135 65.59 -3.54 10.41
CA VAL A 135 65.17 -4.84 10.94
C VAL A 135 65.42 -4.86 12.44
N ALA A 136 64.39 -5.20 13.22
CA ALA A 136 64.46 -5.38 14.66
C ALA A 136 65.06 -6.76 15.00
N LEU A 137 66.10 -6.80 15.83
CA LEU A 137 66.94 -7.99 16.05
C LEU A 137 66.97 -8.47 17.51
N ARG A 138 66.91 -7.56 18.48
CA ARG A 138 66.99 -7.85 19.93
C ARG A 138 66.20 -6.80 20.71
N ASN A 139 65.63 -7.17 21.86
CA ASN A 139 64.91 -6.25 22.72
C ASN A 139 65.79 -5.08 23.22
N GLY A 140 65.21 -3.88 23.29
CA GLY A 140 65.85 -2.65 23.76
C GLY A 140 65.57 -1.44 22.87
N GLU A 141 66.43 -0.42 22.94
CA GLU A 141 66.26 0.88 22.28
C GLU A 141 67.39 1.19 21.31
N ALA A 142 67.06 1.72 20.12
CA ALA A 142 68.03 2.21 19.15
C ALA A 142 67.51 3.45 18.41
N ILE A 143 68.39 4.44 18.19
CA ILE A 143 68.11 5.61 17.36
C ILE A 143 68.59 5.34 15.94
N ILE A 144 67.69 5.45 14.96
CA ILE A 144 68.01 5.37 13.53
C ILE A 144 68.11 6.78 12.97
N THR A 145 69.27 7.15 12.46
CA THR A 145 69.56 8.51 11.95
C THR A 145 69.86 8.49 10.47
N ALA A 146 69.09 9.29 9.71
CA ALA A 146 69.38 9.70 8.35
C ALA A 146 70.25 10.97 8.39
N THR A 147 71.35 10.99 7.65
CA THR A 147 72.26 12.15 7.53
C THR A 147 72.52 12.46 6.06
N VAL A 148 72.58 13.74 5.70
CA VAL A 148 72.85 14.16 4.31
C VAL A 148 74.31 13.94 3.95
N VAL A 149 74.55 13.17 2.89
CA VAL A 149 75.91 12.91 2.38
C VAL A 149 76.50 14.21 1.85
N GLY A 150 77.63 14.62 2.41
CA GLY A 150 78.32 15.89 2.11
C GLY A 150 77.94 17.07 3.01
N ASN A 151 76.83 17.00 3.77
CA ASN A 151 76.51 17.96 4.82
C ASN A 151 76.12 17.27 6.15
N PRO A 152 77.10 16.78 6.94
CA PRO A 152 76.84 16.03 8.18
C PRO A 152 76.07 16.80 9.26
N SER A 153 75.99 18.12 9.14
CA SER A 153 75.22 18.99 10.04
C SER A 153 73.70 18.83 9.87
N VAL A 154 73.24 18.17 8.79
CA VAL A 154 71.82 18.00 8.47
C VAL A 154 71.44 16.53 8.58
N SER A 155 70.64 16.23 9.59
CA SER A 155 70.17 14.88 9.90
C SER A 155 68.76 14.88 10.50
N ALA A 156 68.10 13.74 10.49
CA ALA A 156 66.84 13.48 11.19
C ALA A 156 66.86 12.06 11.79
N SER A 157 66.23 11.88 12.95
CA SER A 157 66.34 10.66 13.75
C SER A 157 64.99 10.10 14.18
N CYS A 158 64.87 8.77 14.14
CA CYS A 158 63.76 7.99 14.66
C CYS A 158 64.21 7.24 15.91
N MET A 159 63.43 7.27 17.00
CA MET A 159 63.64 6.36 18.14
C MET A 159 62.89 5.06 17.89
N VAL A 160 63.56 3.92 18.02
CA VAL A 160 62.97 2.59 17.80
C VAL A 160 63.09 1.75 19.08
N TYR A 161 61.94 1.30 19.58
CA TYR A 161 61.80 0.36 20.68
C TYR A 161 61.54 -1.04 20.12
N VAL A 162 62.23 -2.06 20.65
CA VAL A 162 62.04 -3.47 20.29
C VAL A 162 61.64 -4.28 21.52
N SER A 163 60.56 -5.06 21.42
CA SER A 163 60.04 -5.89 22.51
C SER A 163 59.33 -7.15 22.00
N ASP A 164 59.62 -8.32 22.59
CA ASP A 164 58.89 -9.58 22.35
C ASP A 164 57.42 -9.55 22.85
N GLU A 165 57.02 -8.57 23.65
CA GLU A 165 55.62 -8.36 24.01
C GLU A 165 54.86 -7.75 22.83
N ALA A 166 53.99 -8.55 22.21
CA ALA A 166 52.96 -8.05 21.32
C ALA A 166 52.08 -7.05 22.10
N ALA A 167 51.89 -5.84 21.54
CA ALA A 167 51.12 -4.79 22.18
C ALA A 167 49.71 -5.29 22.54
N GLU A 168 49.31 -5.18 23.82
CA GLU A 168 47.99 -5.64 24.29
C GLU A 168 46.88 -5.07 23.39
N GLU A 169 45.95 -5.93 22.97
CA GLU A 169 44.83 -5.49 22.16
C GLU A 169 43.91 -4.60 23.01
N THR A 170 43.86 -3.31 22.66
CA THR A 170 43.09 -2.31 23.40
C THR A 170 41.73 -2.09 22.75
N TYR A 171 40.69 -2.15 23.59
CA TYR A 171 39.30 -1.98 23.19
C TYR A 171 38.81 -0.55 23.52
N PRO A 172 37.66 -0.10 23.00
CA PRO A 172 37.14 1.23 23.30
C PRO A 172 36.84 1.40 24.80
N THR A 173 37.29 2.50 25.41
CA THR A 173 36.99 2.79 26.83
C THR A 173 35.59 3.34 27.05
N ARG A 174 34.97 3.86 25.98
CA ARG A 174 33.55 4.17 25.84
C ARG A 174 33.16 4.08 24.36
N LEU A 175 31.88 3.90 24.09
CA LEU A 175 31.28 4.15 22.78
C LEU A 175 30.33 5.36 22.88
N THR A 176 30.04 5.99 21.75
CA THR A 176 28.97 7.00 21.63
C THR A 176 28.23 6.84 20.32
N LEU A 177 26.89 6.76 20.38
CA LEU A 177 25.98 6.83 19.25
C LEU A 177 25.15 8.13 19.31
N ALA A 178 24.38 8.42 18.27
CA ALA A 178 23.27 9.36 18.36
C ALA A 178 22.23 8.82 19.36
N SER A 179 21.66 9.66 20.22
CA SER A 179 20.68 9.23 21.23
C SER A 179 19.36 8.75 20.63
N THR A 180 18.91 9.40 19.55
CA THR A 180 17.74 8.98 18.78
C THR A 180 18.01 9.04 17.28
N LYS A 181 17.28 8.23 16.52
CA LYS A 181 17.19 8.30 15.07
C LYS A 181 15.72 8.16 14.65
N LYS A 182 15.33 8.88 13.60
CA LYS A 182 14.06 8.67 12.90
C LYS A 182 14.35 8.17 11.48
N LEU A 183 13.55 7.21 11.03
CA LEU A 183 13.54 6.65 9.69
C LEU A 183 12.07 6.48 9.28
N ASP A 184 11.77 6.57 7.99
CA ASP A 184 10.52 6.05 7.45
C ASP A 184 10.69 4.56 7.07
N GLU A 185 9.58 3.81 7.05
CA GLU A 185 9.58 2.38 6.76
C GLU A 185 10.20 2.06 5.38
N GLY A 186 11.15 1.11 5.34
CA GLY A 186 11.95 0.80 4.17
C GLY A 186 13.25 1.60 4.02
N GLU A 187 13.45 2.71 4.76
CA GLU A 187 14.73 3.42 4.77
C GLU A 187 15.85 2.62 5.45
N SER A 188 17.11 2.99 5.20
CA SER A 188 18.28 2.44 5.89
C SER A 188 19.36 3.48 6.10
N GLU A 189 19.96 3.52 7.30
CA GLU A 189 21.07 4.42 7.62
C GLU A 189 22.15 3.75 8.48
N LYS A 190 23.41 4.10 8.23
CA LYS A 190 24.56 3.64 8.98
C LYS A 190 24.83 4.50 10.21
N LEU A 191 24.72 3.90 11.40
CA LEU A 191 24.96 4.59 12.66
C LEU A 191 26.45 4.94 12.83
N SER A 192 26.74 6.23 13.04
CA SER A 192 28.10 6.71 13.27
C SER A 192 28.54 6.46 14.71
N VAL A 193 29.61 5.69 14.89
CA VAL A 193 30.17 5.34 16.20
C VAL A 193 31.37 6.21 16.55
N GLY A 194 31.30 6.90 17.69
CA GLY A 194 32.46 7.53 18.33
C GLY A 194 33.14 6.56 19.30
N TYR A 195 34.46 6.48 19.25
CA TYR A 195 35.28 5.59 20.07
C TYR A 195 36.06 6.37 21.14
N GLY A 196 36.05 5.88 22.39
CA GLY A 196 36.80 6.45 23.49
C GLY A 196 38.19 5.85 23.66
N GLY A 197 39.20 6.71 23.89
CA GLY A 197 40.61 6.32 23.88
C GLY A 197 41.17 6.23 22.45
N SER A 198 42.28 5.52 22.29
CA SER A 198 42.88 5.21 20.99
C SER A 198 42.97 3.70 20.78
N PRO A 199 41.83 2.97 20.75
CA PRO A 199 41.82 1.52 20.75
C PRO A 199 42.36 0.94 19.43
N THR A 200 43.12 -0.15 19.54
CA THR A 200 43.62 -0.92 18.40
C THR A 200 42.52 -1.77 17.77
N ASN A 201 41.62 -2.34 18.59
CA ASN A 201 40.45 -3.08 18.12
C ASN A 201 39.19 -2.20 18.21
N LYS A 202 38.40 -2.19 17.13
CA LYS A 202 37.18 -1.40 16.96
C LYS A 202 36.00 -2.24 16.48
N GLU A 203 36.09 -3.56 16.64
CA GLU A 203 35.02 -4.49 16.26
C GLU A 203 33.87 -4.41 17.26
N LEU A 204 32.64 -4.49 16.74
CA LEU A 204 31.40 -4.22 17.47
C LEU A 204 30.38 -5.32 17.22
N ILE A 205 29.74 -5.77 18.28
CA ILE A 205 28.52 -6.57 18.23
C ILE A 205 27.33 -5.60 18.20
N TRP A 206 26.49 -5.73 17.17
CA TRP A 206 25.27 -4.94 17.03
C TRP A 206 24.04 -5.78 17.38
N THR A 207 23.10 -5.16 18.10
CA THR A 207 21.83 -5.79 18.51
C THR A 207 20.69 -4.79 18.38
N THR A 208 19.47 -5.28 18.17
CA THR A 208 18.22 -4.50 18.19
C THR A 208 17.28 -5.08 19.24
N SER A 209 16.46 -4.25 19.88
CA SER A 209 15.41 -4.72 20.80
C SER A 209 14.18 -5.29 20.08
N ASP A 210 13.97 -4.95 18.81
CA ASP A 210 12.85 -5.46 18.00
C ASP A 210 13.21 -5.48 16.50
N GLU A 211 13.49 -6.67 15.96
CA GLU A 211 13.74 -6.90 14.53
C GLU A 211 12.52 -6.66 13.63
N ASN A 212 11.31 -6.51 14.18
CA ASN A 212 10.14 -6.19 13.36
C ASN A 212 10.12 -4.68 13.05
N VAL A 213 10.54 -3.84 14.00
CA VAL A 213 10.63 -2.39 13.81
C VAL A 213 11.91 -1.99 13.07
N ALA A 214 13.07 -2.42 13.55
CA ALA A 214 14.35 -2.05 12.94
C ALA A 214 15.40 -3.15 13.10
N LYS A 215 15.95 -3.60 11.98
CA LYS A 215 17.06 -4.57 11.93
C LYS A 215 18.39 -3.84 11.87
N VAL A 216 19.44 -4.44 12.42
CA VAL A 216 20.80 -3.90 12.33
C VAL A 216 21.76 -4.97 11.79
N SER A 217 22.65 -4.56 10.90
CA SER A 217 23.68 -5.41 10.30
C SER A 217 25.01 -5.32 11.06
N GLU A 218 25.91 -6.27 10.79
CA GLU A 218 27.25 -6.35 11.40
C GLU A 218 28.08 -5.06 11.25
N ASP A 219 27.83 -4.29 10.19
CA ASP A 219 28.57 -3.05 9.90
C ASP A 219 27.97 -1.78 10.56
N GLY A 220 26.86 -1.91 11.30
CA GLY A 220 26.14 -0.81 11.94
C GLY A 220 25.08 -0.12 11.07
N THR A 221 24.74 -0.67 9.90
CA THR A 221 23.61 -0.19 9.09
C THR A 221 22.30 -0.71 9.66
N VAL A 222 21.40 0.22 9.99
CA VAL A 222 20.04 -0.04 10.47
C VAL A 222 19.07 0.08 9.31
N THR A 223 18.17 -0.89 9.16
CA THR A 223 17.06 -0.88 8.20
C THR A 223 15.73 -0.83 8.94
N ALA A 224 14.87 0.12 8.58
CA ALA A 224 13.52 0.25 9.09
C ALA A 224 12.59 -0.79 8.43
N THR A 225 11.89 -1.59 9.22
CA THR A 225 11.10 -2.74 8.74
C THR A 225 9.66 -2.80 9.25
N GLY A 226 9.23 -1.82 10.04
CA GLY A 226 7.86 -1.72 10.54
C GLY A 226 7.67 -0.55 11.52
N ALA A 227 6.47 0.02 11.57
CA ALA A 227 6.14 1.15 12.45
C ALA A 227 6.36 0.84 13.93
N GLY A 228 7.10 1.70 14.66
CA GLY A 228 7.31 1.55 16.10
C GLY A 228 8.57 2.21 16.63
N THR A 229 9.15 1.66 17.70
CA THR A 229 10.46 2.10 18.23
C THR A 229 11.27 0.91 18.75
N ALA A 230 12.54 0.84 18.34
CA ALA A 230 13.52 -0.16 18.78
C ALA A 230 14.78 0.52 19.32
N ILE A 231 15.50 -0.17 20.21
CA ILE A 231 16.79 0.28 20.73
C ILE A 231 17.88 -0.52 20.02
N VAL A 232 18.67 0.14 19.18
CA VAL A 232 19.85 -0.44 18.54
C VAL A 232 21.07 -0.18 19.42
N THR A 233 21.79 -1.23 19.80
CA THR A 233 22.93 -1.16 20.71
C THR A 233 24.19 -1.70 20.05
N ALA A 234 25.27 -0.93 20.12
CA ALA A 234 26.63 -1.35 19.80
C ALA A 234 27.39 -1.68 21.08
N THR A 235 28.11 -2.79 21.09
CA THR A 235 28.96 -3.24 22.21
C THR A 235 30.31 -3.71 21.67
N SER A 236 31.43 -3.31 22.27
CA SER A 236 32.75 -3.78 21.86
C SER A 236 32.94 -5.28 22.11
N VAL A 237 33.65 -5.97 21.21
CA VAL A 237 33.92 -7.42 21.33
C VAL A 237 34.74 -7.79 22.58
N GLY A 238 35.51 -6.83 23.12
CA GLY A 238 36.32 -6.99 24.32
C GLY A 238 36.27 -5.76 25.24
N LYS A 239 37.06 -5.80 26.32
CA LYS A 239 37.16 -4.75 27.35
C LYS A 239 38.61 -4.60 27.82
N ASN A 240 39.01 -3.39 28.25
CA ASN A 240 40.37 -3.16 28.74
C ASN A 240 40.57 -3.69 30.17
N ASN A 241 41.84 -3.96 30.53
CA ASN A 241 42.25 -4.26 31.89
C ASN A 241 41.75 -3.17 32.87
N GLY A 242 40.88 -3.56 33.81
CA GLY A 242 40.24 -2.66 34.79
C GLY A 242 38.80 -2.23 34.47
N GLN A 243 38.23 -2.60 33.32
CA GLN A 243 36.79 -2.46 33.06
C GLN A 243 36.04 -3.72 33.49
N GLU A 244 34.92 -3.55 34.20
CA GLU A 244 34.04 -4.66 34.59
C GLU A 244 33.31 -5.25 33.37
N GLU A 245 32.86 -4.42 32.44
CA GLU A 245 32.14 -4.83 31.22
C GLU A 245 32.71 -4.15 29.95
N PRO A 246 32.44 -4.71 28.74
CA PRO A 246 32.73 -4.05 27.47
C PRO A 246 32.05 -2.69 27.35
N ALA A 247 32.61 -1.81 26.51
CA ALA A 247 32.00 -0.51 26.25
C ALA A 247 30.79 -0.68 25.32
N SER A 248 29.64 -0.15 25.73
CA SER A 248 28.40 -0.15 24.95
C SER A 248 27.81 1.26 24.80
N ALA A 249 27.02 1.44 23.75
CA ALA A 249 26.20 2.63 23.53
C ALA A 249 24.94 2.25 22.72
N SER A 250 23.84 2.93 22.97
CA SER A 250 22.54 2.67 22.33
C SER A 250 21.96 3.90 21.63
N CYS A 251 21.15 3.64 20.60
CA CYS A 251 20.40 4.60 19.82
C CYS A 251 18.94 4.16 19.77
N THR A 252 18.01 5.05 20.15
CA THR A 252 16.57 4.78 20.02
C THR A 252 16.12 5.12 18.60
N VAL A 253 15.81 4.10 17.81
CA VAL A 253 15.33 4.20 16.43
C VAL A 253 13.81 4.17 16.43
N THR A 254 13.17 5.27 16.05
CA THR A 254 11.72 5.35 15.81
C THR A 254 11.46 5.29 14.32
N VAL A 255 10.53 4.41 13.92
CA VAL A 255 10.15 4.19 12.51
C VAL A 255 8.74 4.70 12.27
N THR A 256 8.59 5.64 11.33
CA THR A 256 7.29 6.04 10.78
C THR A 256 6.81 4.95 9.83
N GLY A 257 5.63 4.39 10.08
CA GLY A 257 5.00 3.46 9.15
C GLY A 257 4.42 4.16 7.92
N LEU A 258 4.26 3.40 6.83
CA LEU A 258 3.58 3.86 5.62
C LEU A 258 2.48 2.88 5.19
N TYR A 259 1.25 3.36 5.05
CA TYR A 259 0.10 2.56 4.63
C TYR A 259 -0.78 3.39 3.70
N GLU A 260 -1.02 2.94 2.45
CA GLU A 260 -1.85 3.66 1.45
C GLU A 260 -1.49 5.16 1.28
N GLY A 261 -0.20 5.49 1.46
CA GLY A 261 0.28 6.87 1.43
C GLY A 261 0.11 7.65 2.75
N PHE A 262 -0.67 7.16 3.72
CA PHE A 262 -0.71 7.68 5.09
C PHE A 262 0.58 7.31 5.84
N LYS A 263 1.25 8.32 6.39
CA LYS A 263 2.37 8.13 7.32
C LYS A 263 1.83 8.07 8.74
N TYR A 264 2.28 7.11 9.54
CA TYR A 264 1.69 6.85 10.84
C TYR A 264 2.70 6.38 11.90
N ASN A 265 2.41 6.66 13.16
CA ASN A 265 3.13 6.14 14.32
C ASN A 265 2.19 5.27 15.17
N VAL A 266 2.74 4.25 15.82
CA VAL A 266 2.02 3.40 16.78
C VAL A 266 2.50 3.68 18.20
N GLU A 267 1.60 4.05 19.09
CA GLU A 267 1.86 4.26 20.52
C GLU A 267 0.75 3.62 21.35
N ASN A 268 1.09 2.80 22.35
CA ASN A 268 0.11 2.11 23.22
C ASN A 268 -0.96 1.28 22.49
N ASN A 269 -0.63 0.75 21.29
CA ASN A 269 -1.53 0.04 20.37
C ASN A 269 -2.62 0.93 19.70
N GLU A 270 -2.56 2.24 19.87
CA GLU A 270 -3.28 3.23 19.06
C GLU A 270 -2.38 3.75 17.93
N ILE A 271 -2.99 4.32 16.88
CA ILE A 271 -2.29 5.00 15.80
C ILE A 271 -2.52 6.51 15.83
N THR A 272 -1.42 7.23 15.58
CA THR A 272 -1.43 8.64 15.20
C THR A 272 -1.02 8.79 13.74
N ILE A 273 -1.87 9.39 12.90
CA ILE A 273 -1.48 9.77 11.53
C ILE A 273 -0.56 11.00 11.61
N THR A 274 0.65 10.86 11.07
CA THR A 274 1.72 11.87 11.13
C THR A 274 1.88 12.63 9.81
N GLY A 275 1.36 12.10 8.70
CA GLY A 275 1.41 12.75 7.41
C GLY A 275 0.66 12.01 6.30
N TYR A 276 0.67 12.60 5.10
CA TYR A 276 0.21 11.94 3.87
C TYR A 276 1.15 12.22 2.70
N SER A 277 1.42 11.19 1.89
CA SER A 277 2.31 11.20 0.73
C SER A 277 1.72 10.50 -0.51
N GLY A 278 0.46 10.08 -0.47
CA GLY A 278 -0.27 9.66 -1.67
C GLY A 278 -0.62 10.85 -2.58
N SER A 279 -1.14 10.56 -3.77
CA SER A 279 -1.51 11.54 -4.80
C SER A 279 -2.96 12.02 -4.70
N GLU A 280 -3.79 11.36 -3.90
CA GLU A 280 -5.24 11.41 -4.10
C GLU A 280 -5.86 12.68 -3.52
N THR A 281 -6.79 13.26 -4.27
CA THR A 281 -7.50 14.48 -3.86
C THR A 281 -8.76 14.21 -3.05
N SER A 282 -9.25 12.97 -3.02
CA SER A 282 -10.36 12.56 -2.14
C SER A 282 -9.84 11.46 -1.24
N ILE A 283 -9.87 11.65 0.07
CA ILE A 283 -9.35 10.65 1.02
C ILE A 283 -10.39 10.24 2.07
N GLN A 284 -10.53 8.93 2.24
CA GLN A 284 -11.03 8.28 3.45
C GLN A 284 -9.81 8.03 4.35
N ILE A 285 -9.75 8.57 5.57
CA ILE A 285 -8.70 8.18 6.52
C ILE A 285 -9.09 6.81 7.11
N PRO A 286 -8.21 5.80 7.10
CA PRO A 286 -8.58 4.46 7.55
C PRO A 286 -8.89 4.45 9.05
N ALA A 287 -10.02 3.84 9.44
CA ALA A 287 -10.40 3.70 10.86
C ALA A 287 -9.44 2.80 11.65
N THR A 288 -8.82 1.83 10.97
CA THR A 288 -7.74 1.00 11.53
C THR A 288 -6.61 0.80 10.52
N ILE A 289 -5.37 0.65 11.00
CA ILE A 289 -4.25 0.16 10.18
C ILE A 289 -3.70 -1.09 10.87
N HIS A 290 -3.60 -2.20 10.13
CA HIS A 290 -3.22 -3.52 10.66
C HIS A 290 -3.96 -3.93 11.95
N GLY A 291 -5.27 -3.64 12.03
CA GLY A 291 -6.14 -3.97 13.16
C GLY A 291 -5.97 -3.10 14.41
N LYS A 292 -5.17 -2.03 14.36
CA LYS A 292 -5.04 -1.02 15.43
C LYS A 292 -5.87 0.21 15.07
N GLN A 293 -6.55 0.82 16.04
CA GLN A 293 -7.42 1.97 15.77
C GLN A 293 -6.64 3.27 15.55
N VAL A 294 -7.06 4.07 14.58
CA VAL A 294 -6.57 5.43 14.36
C VAL A 294 -7.31 6.38 15.30
N THR A 295 -6.61 6.91 16.32
CA THR A 295 -7.22 7.75 17.36
C THR A 295 -6.83 9.22 17.29
N LYS A 296 -5.77 9.56 16.55
CA LYS A 296 -5.22 10.93 16.48
C LYS A 296 -4.73 11.29 15.08
N ILE A 297 -4.86 12.56 14.72
CA ILE A 297 -4.21 13.19 13.57
C ILE A 297 -3.24 14.25 14.09
N GLN A 298 -1.97 14.17 13.72
CA GLN A 298 -0.93 15.07 14.21
C GLN A 298 -0.98 16.46 13.57
N ASP A 299 -0.42 17.44 14.30
CA ASP A 299 -0.11 18.78 13.81
C ASP A 299 0.47 18.79 12.39
N ASN A 300 -0.19 19.52 11.47
CA ASN A 300 0.19 19.71 10.07
C ASN A 300 0.21 18.45 9.16
N ALA A 301 -0.27 17.28 9.60
CA ALA A 301 -0.17 16.01 8.85
C ALA A 301 -0.69 16.11 7.39
N PHE A 302 -1.78 16.85 7.20
CA PHE A 302 -2.46 17.05 5.92
C PHE A 302 -2.42 18.52 5.45
N THR A 303 -1.43 19.31 5.88
CA THR A 303 -1.26 20.69 5.40
C THR A 303 -0.98 20.74 3.89
N SER A 304 -1.69 21.62 3.19
CA SER A 304 -1.51 21.97 1.76
C SER A 304 -1.58 20.80 0.77
N LYS A 305 -2.34 19.75 1.06
CA LYS A 305 -2.48 18.57 0.17
C LYS A 305 -3.39 18.80 -1.04
N LYS A 306 -4.22 19.85 -1.01
CA LYS A 306 -5.23 20.19 -2.02
C LYS A 306 -6.34 19.16 -2.16
N PHE A 307 -6.72 18.52 -1.05
CA PHE A 307 -7.89 17.65 -1.05
C PHE A 307 -9.15 18.42 -1.47
N ALA A 308 -10.04 17.72 -2.19
CA ALA A 308 -11.40 18.12 -2.52
C ALA A 308 -12.42 17.49 -1.56
N SER A 309 -12.15 16.26 -1.09
CA SER A 309 -12.96 15.57 -0.08
C SER A 309 -12.06 14.97 1.01
N VAL A 310 -12.47 15.10 2.27
CA VAL A 310 -11.85 14.44 3.43
C VAL A 310 -12.92 13.85 4.32
N VAL A 311 -12.79 12.56 4.64
CA VAL A 311 -13.51 11.91 5.73
C VAL A 311 -12.53 11.51 6.82
N ILE A 312 -12.83 11.91 8.05
CA ILE A 312 -12.12 11.52 9.26
C ILE A 312 -12.97 10.45 9.97
N PRO A 313 -12.45 9.25 10.24
CA PRO A 313 -13.25 8.12 10.74
C PRO A 313 -13.58 8.24 12.24
N GLU A 314 -14.66 7.56 12.63
CA GLU A 314 -15.01 7.36 14.04
C GLU A 314 -13.89 6.65 14.81
N GLY A 315 -13.64 7.12 16.03
CA GLY A 315 -12.50 6.72 16.85
C GLY A 315 -11.37 7.75 16.87
N VAL A 316 -11.30 8.66 15.88
CA VAL A 316 -10.41 9.82 15.96
C VAL A 316 -10.96 10.78 17.02
N THR A 317 -10.20 10.95 18.11
CA THR A 317 -10.55 11.81 19.25
C THR A 317 -9.77 13.13 19.28
N THR A 318 -8.62 13.16 18.60
CA THR A 318 -7.66 14.27 18.66
C THR A 318 -7.31 14.76 17.25
N LEU A 319 -7.60 16.04 17.00
CA LEU A 319 -7.23 16.73 15.76
C LEU A 319 -6.15 17.80 16.03
N GLY A 320 -4.96 17.58 15.49
CA GLY A 320 -3.78 18.43 15.70
C GLY A 320 -3.88 19.83 15.11
N LYS A 321 -2.95 20.71 15.53
CA LYS A 321 -2.84 22.08 15.05
C LYS A 321 -2.54 22.12 13.55
N ASN A 322 -3.25 22.96 12.81
CA ASN A 322 -3.14 23.09 11.36
C ASN A 322 -3.37 21.78 10.58
N ALA A 323 -3.98 20.75 11.17
CA ALA A 323 -3.97 19.38 10.62
C ALA A 323 -4.29 19.31 9.11
N PHE A 324 -5.32 20.02 8.65
CA PHE A 324 -5.76 20.11 7.25
C PHE A 324 -5.61 21.53 6.66
N ARG A 325 -4.72 22.36 7.21
CA ARG A 325 -4.58 23.77 6.82
C ARG A 325 -4.21 23.92 5.34
N ALA A 326 -4.79 24.91 4.68
CA ALA A 326 -4.56 25.26 3.27
C ALA A 326 -4.92 24.15 2.25
N ASN A 327 -5.88 23.28 2.59
CA ASN A 327 -6.57 22.46 1.59
C ASN A 327 -7.60 23.30 0.83
N ARG A 328 -7.08 24.24 0.02
CA ARG A 328 -7.87 25.27 -0.69
C ARG A 328 -8.96 24.74 -1.61
N SER A 329 -8.88 23.47 -2.01
CA SER A 329 -9.86 22.80 -2.87
C SER A 329 -10.96 22.04 -2.11
N LEU A 330 -10.90 21.98 -0.78
CA LEU A 330 -11.75 21.14 0.05
C LEU A 330 -13.19 21.64 0.01
N THR A 331 -14.10 20.89 -0.60
CA THR A 331 -15.53 21.21 -0.68
C THR A 331 -16.39 20.28 0.19
N GLN A 332 -15.87 19.10 0.57
CA GLN A 332 -16.55 18.13 1.42
C GLN A 332 -15.65 17.72 2.59
N LEU A 333 -16.17 17.86 3.81
CA LEU A 333 -15.49 17.52 5.05
C LEU A 333 -16.44 16.77 5.97
N THR A 334 -16.08 15.54 6.35
CA THR A 334 -16.78 14.77 7.38
C THR A 334 -15.92 14.70 8.65
N LEU A 335 -16.52 15.05 9.78
CA LEU A 335 -15.91 15.02 11.12
C LEU A 335 -16.59 13.93 11.95
N PRO A 336 -15.86 13.17 12.78
CA PRO A 336 -16.44 12.09 13.56
C PRO A 336 -17.09 12.61 14.85
N SER A 337 -18.08 11.87 15.36
CA SER A 337 -18.69 12.11 16.66
C SER A 337 -17.68 12.08 17.82
N THR A 338 -16.56 11.35 17.66
CA THR A 338 -15.56 11.15 18.72
C THR A 338 -14.64 12.33 19.03
N ILE A 339 -14.63 13.42 18.24
CA ILE A 339 -13.81 14.61 18.55
C ILE A 339 -14.48 15.55 19.56
N SER A 340 -13.74 15.94 20.61
CA SER A 340 -14.21 16.93 21.61
C SER A 340 -13.73 18.36 21.36
N VAL A 341 -12.76 18.56 20.46
CA VAL A 341 -12.11 19.85 20.16
C VAL A 341 -11.70 19.93 18.68
N ILE A 342 -12.04 21.03 18.00
CA ILE A 342 -11.40 21.39 16.72
C ILE A 342 -10.09 22.11 17.02
N GLY A 343 -8.95 21.58 16.53
CA GLY A 343 -7.60 22.08 16.82
C GLY A 343 -7.32 23.50 16.29
N GLN A 344 -6.28 24.16 16.81
CA GLN A 344 -5.90 25.51 16.35
C GLN A 344 -5.60 25.48 14.85
N GLY A 345 -6.23 26.37 14.07
CA GLY A 345 -5.98 26.48 12.63
C GLY A 345 -6.31 25.23 11.81
N ALA A 346 -7.02 24.24 12.37
CA ALA A 346 -7.10 22.88 11.82
C ALA A 346 -7.59 22.83 10.37
N PHE A 347 -8.51 23.69 9.98
CA PHE A 347 -9.08 23.83 8.63
C PHE A 347 -8.86 25.25 8.05
N SER A 348 -7.94 26.05 8.61
CA SER A 348 -7.65 27.39 8.07
C SER A 348 -7.21 27.33 6.60
N MET A 349 -7.61 28.31 5.79
CA MET A 349 -7.37 28.37 4.33
C MET A 349 -7.98 27.19 3.54
N CYS A 350 -9.07 26.58 4.03
CA CYS A 350 -9.93 25.71 3.21
C CYS A 350 -10.90 26.55 2.38
N GLU A 351 -10.34 27.36 1.47
CA GLU A 351 -11.02 28.44 0.74
C GLU A 351 -12.26 28.00 -0.06
N SER A 352 -12.37 26.73 -0.45
CA SER A 352 -13.53 26.17 -1.17
C SER A 352 -14.59 25.50 -0.27
N LEU A 353 -14.42 25.49 1.06
CA LEU A 353 -15.34 24.79 1.97
C LEU A 353 -16.64 25.59 2.07
N VAL A 354 -17.74 25.05 1.53
CA VAL A 354 -19.04 25.75 1.43
C VAL A 354 -19.85 25.67 2.72
N ASP A 355 -19.70 24.59 3.47
CA ASP A 355 -20.39 24.35 4.72
C ASP A 355 -19.57 23.43 5.64
N VAL A 356 -19.87 23.47 6.93
CA VAL A 356 -19.36 22.49 7.90
C VAL A 356 -20.41 22.17 8.96
N VAL A 357 -20.56 20.88 9.25
CA VAL A 357 -21.31 20.39 10.41
C VAL A 357 -20.29 20.08 11.51
N ILE A 358 -20.38 20.79 12.63
CA ILE A 358 -19.54 20.53 13.80
C ILE A 358 -20.32 19.57 14.72
N PRO A 359 -19.84 18.34 14.96
CA PRO A 359 -20.65 17.31 15.62
C PRO A 359 -20.90 17.59 17.10
N GLU A 360 -22.10 17.22 17.59
CA GLU A 360 -22.40 17.16 19.02
C GLU A 360 -21.36 16.32 19.78
N GLY A 361 -20.98 16.82 20.96
CA GLY A 361 -19.79 16.37 21.70
C GLY A 361 -18.59 17.32 21.57
N VAL A 362 -18.48 18.09 20.49
CA VAL A 362 -17.45 19.15 20.39
C VAL A 362 -17.74 20.26 21.41
N THR A 363 -16.77 20.51 22.28
CA THR A 363 -16.86 21.52 23.36
C THR A 363 -16.09 22.80 23.06
N GLN A 364 -15.14 22.75 22.12
CA GLN A 364 -14.30 23.89 21.75
C GLN A 364 -13.99 23.91 20.25
N ILE A 365 -14.17 25.08 19.64
CA ILE A 365 -13.56 25.45 18.35
C ILE A 365 -12.40 26.39 18.66
N SER A 366 -11.17 25.96 18.36
CA SER A 366 -9.96 26.68 18.78
C SER A 366 -9.66 27.92 17.93
N THR A 367 -8.64 28.69 18.34
CA THR A 367 -8.13 29.85 17.61
C THR A 367 -7.86 29.52 16.14
N ASP A 368 -8.17 30.44 15.23
CA ASP A 368 -7.96 30.31 13.78
C ASP A 368 -8.62 29.08 13.09
N ALA A 369 -9.46 28.28 13.77
CA ALA A 369 -9.85 26.92 13.32
C ALA A 369 -10.33 26.81 11.87
N PHE A 370 -11.17 27.74 11.41
CA PHE A 370 -11.68 27.88 10.04
C PHE A 370 -11.33 29.26 9.43
N ASN A 371 -10.27 29.92 9.91
CA ASN A 371 -9.82 31.21 9.40
C ASN A 371 -9.43 31.14 7.90
N ASP A 372 -9.79 32.13 7.10
CA ASP A 372 -9.66 32.14 5.63
C ASP A 372 -10.51 31.06 4.89
N CYS A 373 -11.60 30.55 5.47
CA CYS A 373 -12.57 29.71 4.74
C CYS A 373 -13.54 30.59 3.93
N GLU A 374 -13.04 31.27 2.89
CA GLU A 374 -13.78 32.30 2.15
C GLU A 374 -15.16 31.86 1.64
N SER A 375 -15.31 30.62 1.15
CA SER A 375 -16.58 30.09 0.61
C SER A 375 -17.60 29.64 1.67
N LEU A 376 -17.28 29.71 2.97
CA LEU A 376 -18.09 29.08 4.02
C LEU A 376 -19.41 29.84 4.26
N VAL A 377 -20.53 29.30 3.77
CA VAL A 377 -21.87 29.89 3.88
C VAL A 377 -22.60 29.41 5.13
N ASN A 378 -22.52 28.11 5.45
CA ASN A 378 -23.29 27.48 6.52
C ASN A 378 -22.38 26.81 7.56
N VAL A 379 -22.63 27.08 8.84
CA VAL A 379 -21.94 26.43 9.96
C VAL A 379 -22.99 25.93 10.95
N THR A 380 -23.09 24.62 11.12
CA THR A 380 -23.91 24.02 12.17
C THR A 380 -23.06 23.90 13.44
N LEU A 381 -23.49 24.51 14.53
CA LEU A 381 -22.81 24.48 15.83
C LEU A 381 -23.57 23.60 16.84
N PRO A 382 -22.89 22.74 17.61
CA PRO A 382 -23.54 21.83 18.54
C PRO A 382 -23.90 22.52 19.86
N LYS A 383 -24.91 21.99 20.55
CA LYS A 383 -25.35 22.44 21.88
C LYS A 383 -24.29 22.16 22.95
N SER A 384 -23.39 21.21 22.72
CA SER A 384 -22.24 20.92 23.58
C SER A 384 -21.14 22.00 23.60
N LEU A 385 -21.14 22.92 22.64
CA LEU A 385 -20.09 23.93 22.44
C LEU A 385 -20.03 24.96 23.57
N LYS A 386 -18.83 25.19 24.12
CA LYS A 386 -18.57 26.12 25.24
C LYS A 386 -17.62 27.25 24.87
N THR A 387 -16.69 27.00 23.94
CA THR A 387 -15.63 27.95 23.61
C THR A 387 -15.49 28.13 22.10
N ILE A 388 -15.49 29.38 21.64
CA ILE A 388 -15.08 29.77 20.28
C ILE A 388 -13.84 30.67 20.41
N GLY A 389 -12.72 30.21 19.85
CA GLY A 389 -11.44 30.93 19.91
C GLY A 389 -11.43 32.24 19.11
N SER A 390 -10.40 33.06 19.31
CA SER A 390 -10.17 34.22 18.45
C SER A 390 -9.91 33.79 17.01
N ASN A 391 -10.41 34.55 16.04
CA ASN A 391 -10.27 34.28 14.61
C ASN A 391 -10.84 32.93 14.15
N ALA A 392 -11.64 32.23 14.97
CA ALA A 392 -12.14 30.89 14.64
C ALA A 392 -12.86 30.82 13.29
N PHE A 393 -13.60 31.88 12.96
CA PHE A 393 -14.25 32.14 11.67
C PHE A 393 -13.97 33.57 11.18
N ALA A 394 -12.72 34.04 11.35
CA ALA A 394 -12.27 35.25 10.66
C ALA A 394 -12.14 34.98 9.15
N ASP A 395 -12.28 36.05 8.36
CA ASP A 395 -12.14 36.05 6.89
C ASP A 395 -13.01 35.01 6.14
N CYS A 396 -14.02 34.45 6.82
CA CYS A 396 -15.09 33.60 6.26
C CYS A 396 -16.11 34.49 5.51
N THR A 397 -15.70 35.13 4.43
CA THR A 397 -16.46 36.24 3.80
C THR A 397 -17.84 35.87 3.27
N SER A 398 -18.12 34.58 3.00
CA SER A 398 -19.45 34.09 2.62
C SER A 398 -20.40 33.87 3.82
N LEU A 399 -19.89 33.83 5.05
CA LEU A 399 -20.69 33.66 6.26
C LEU A 399 -21.35 34.99 6.61
N THR A 400 -22.68 35.06 6.51
CA THR A 400 -23.44 36.31 6.70
C THR A 400 -24.27 36.33 7.98
N THR A 401 -24.60 35.17 8.55
CA THR A 401 -25.40 35.04 9.78
C THR A 401 -25.05 33.73 10.47
N ILE A 402 -24.97 33.72 11.82
CA ILE A 402 -24.78 32.50 12.60
C ILE A 402 -25.60 32.54 13.89
N LYS A 403 -26.30 31.43 14.20
CA LYS A 403 -26.96 31.18 15.49
C LYS A 403 -25.94 30.56 16.44
N LEU A 404 -25.71 31.17 17.60
CA LEU A 404 -24.84 30.61 18.64
C LEU A 404 -25.66 29.79 19.64
N PRO A 405 -25.11 28.69 20.21
CA PRO A 405 -25.80 27.89 21.22
C PRO A 405 -25.93 28.66 22.54
N ASP A 406 -26.93 28.32 23.36
CA ASP A 406 -27.37 29.15 24.50
C ASP A 406 -26.41 29.25 25.70
N ASN A 407 -25.37 28.41 25.74
CA ASN A 407 -24.52 28.19 26.92
C ASN A 407 -23.01 28.33 26.64
N LEU A 408 -22.61 29.24 25.73
CA LEU A 408 -21.21 29.57 25.54
C LEU A 408 -20.62 30.18 26.83
N GLN A 409 -19.36 29.83 27.08
CA GLN A 409 -18.56 30.27 28.23
C GLN A 409 -17.42 31.21 27.81
N SER A 410 -16.99 31.13 26.54
CA SER A 410 -15.93 31.99 25.99
C SER A 410 -16.10 32.23 24.49
N ILE A 411 -16.01 33.50 24.11
CA ILE A 411 -15.99 34.03 22.73
C ILE A 411 -15.21 35.35 22.75
N THR A 412 -14.62 35.75 21.62
CA THR A 412 -13.92 37.05 21.50
C THR A 412 -14.47 37.88 20.34
N SER A 413 -14.22 39.19 20.36
CA SER A 413 -14.66 40.12 19.32
C SER A 413 -13.93 39.99 17.97
N THR A 414 -13.05 38.99 17.82
CA THR A 414 -12.47 38.55 16.54
C THR A 414 -12.82 37.11 16.18
N SER A 415 -13.69 36.42 16.94
CA SER A 415 -14.09 35.03 16.66
C SER A 415 -14.81 34.87 15.32
N PHE A 416 -15.42 35.95 14.81
CA PHE A 416 -16.13 36.04 13.53
C PHE A 416 -15.73 37.35 12.81
N GLU A 417 -15.84 37.38 11.49
CA GLU A 417 -15.72 38.63 10.73
C GLU A 417 -16.87 39.62 11.07
N LYS A 418 -16.59 40.93 11.02
CA LYS A 418 -17.48 42.00 11.49
C LYS A 418 -18.78 42.15 10.69
N THR A 419 -18.87 41.51 9.53
CA THR A 419 -20.08 41.44 8.71
C THR A 419 -21.03 40.32 9.12
N VAL A 420 -20.60 39.36 9.95
CA VAL A 420 -21.42 38.24 10.41
C VAL A 420 -22.50 38.75 11.38
N THR A 421 -23.76 38.53 11.04
CA THR A 421 -24.87 38.77 11.98
C THR A 421 -24.93 37.62 13.00
N ILE A 422 -24.43 37.88 14.21
CA ILE A 422 -24.57 36.94 15.34
C ILE A 422 -26.02 36.95 15.84
N GLN A 423 -26.60 35.76 16.02
CA GLN A 423 -27.96 35.57 16.55
C GLN A 423 -27.93 34.66 17.79
N VAL A 424 -28.78 34.97 18.76
CA VAL A 424 -28.92 34.24 20.03
C VAL A 424 -30.38 34.22 20.48
N ASN A 425 -30.77 33.21 21.27
CA ASN A 425 -32.13 33.13 21.84
C ASN A 425 -32.31 34.13 22.99
N GLU A 426 -33.55 34.60 23.19
CA GLU A 426 -33.92 35.52 24.27
C GLU A 426 -33.65 34.90 25.66
N GLY A 427 -32.83 35.58 26.48
CA GLY A 427 -32.47 35.11 27.82
C GLY A 427 -31.43 33.98 27.88
N SER A 428 -30.72 33.70 26.78
CA SER A 428 -29.58 32.77 26.77
C SER A 428 -28.37 33.33 27.53
N ALA A 429 -27.60 32.46 28.20
CA ALA A 429 -26.36 32.88 28.87
C ALA A 429 -25.29 33.38 27.89
N THR A 430 -25.37 32.94 26.62
CA THR A 430 -24.57 33.49 25.52
C THR A 430 -24.90 34.97 25.24
N ALA A 431 -26.14 35.42 25.40
CA ALA A 431 -26.48 36.84 25.24
C ALA A 431 -25.78 37.70 26.31
N ASP A 432 -25.87 37.30 27.59
CA ASP A 432 -25.15 37.95 28.70
C ASP A 432 -23.64 38.01 28.43
N LEU A 433 -23.04 36.91 27.95
CA LEU A 433 -21.63 36.83 27.58
C LEU A 433 -21.26 37.79 26.44
N LEU A 434 -22.10 37.96 25.42
CA LEU A 434 -21.84 38.88 24.30
C LEU A 434 -21.90 40.34 24.75
N ASP A 435 -22.86 40.69 25.62
CA ASP A 435 -22.95 42.02 26.25
C ASP A 435 -21.71 42.32 27.11
N GLU A 436 -21.25 41.39 27.96
CA GLU A 436 -20.00 41.57 28.73
C GLU A 436 -18.75 41.79 27.85
N ARG A 437 -18.77 41.30 26.60
CA ARG A 437 -17.64 41.43 25.65
C ARG A 437 -17.83 42.59 24.66
N ASN A 438 -18.94 43.32 24.74
CA ASN A 438 -19.34 44.37 23.78
C ASN A 438 -19.32 43.84 22.33
N ILE A 439 -19.92 42.67 22.11
CA ILE A 439 -20.10 42.06 20.78
C ILE A 439 -21.56 42.27 20.36
N SER A 440 -21.81 42.81 19.16
CA SER A 440 -23.17 43.07 18.69
C SER A 440 -23.85 41.80 18.16
N TYR A 441 -25.12 41.62 18.49
CA TYR A 441 -25.93 40.47 18.10
C TYR A 441 -27.42 40.85 17.89
N GLN A 442 -28.22 39.90 17.45
CA GLN A 442 -29.69 39.99 17.38
C GLN A 442 -30.34 38.91 18.26
N ILE A 443 -31.41 39.27 18.97
CA ILE A 443 -32.25 38.31 19.71
C ILE A 443 -33.22 37.62 18.72
N ILE A 444 -33.38 36.31 18.84
CA ILE A 444 -34.48 35.55 18.24
C ILE A 444 -35.60 35.40 19.29
N ASN A 445 -36.69 36.17 19.14
CA ASN A 445 -37.85 36.12 20.05
C ASN A 445 -38.85 34.98 19.76
N SER A 446 -38.71 34.28 18.63
CA SER A 446 -39.55 33.15 18.23
C SER A 446 -38.84 32.34 17.15
N GLU A 447 -38.88 31.02 17.26
CA GLU A 447 -38.35 30.14 16.21
C GLU A 447 -39.36 30.00 15.07
N ILE A 448 -38.91 30.35 13.87
CA ILE A 448 -39.61 30.16 12.59
C ILE A 448 -38.90 29.01 11.90
N TYR A 449 -39.65 27.98 11.55
CA TYR A 449 -39.14 26.76 10.90
C TYR A 449 -39.38 26.82 9.38
N PRO A 450 -38.57 26.10 8.57
CA PRO A 450 -38.67 26.14 7.11
C PRO A 450 -40.00 25.59 6.60
N THR A 451 -40.56 26.20 5.55
CA THR A 451 -41.81 25.76 4.91
C THR A 451 -41.60 24.58 3.95
N THR A 452 -40.41 24.50 3.37
CA THR A 452 -39.88 23.34 2.65
C THR A 452 -38.39 23.25 2.95
N ILE A 453 -37.82 22.05 2.88
CA ILE A 453 -36.37 21.82 2.88
C ILE A 453 -35.97 21.02 1.63
N GLY A 454 -34.67 20.91 1.39
CA GLY A 454 -34.07 20.03 0.40
C GLY A 454 -32.67 19.61 0.84
N LEU A 455 -32.33 18.33 0.70
CA LEU A 455 -31.03 17.76 1.07
C LEU A 455 -29.95 17.96 -0.01
N ASN A 456 -28.72 17.56 0.30
CA ASN A 456 -27.57 17.66 -0.61
C ASN A 456 -27.52 16.58 -1.70
N GLU A 457 -28.18 15.43 -1.50
CA GLU A 457 -28.34 14.36 -2.49
C GLU A 457 -29.73 13.74 -2.37
N ASP A 458 -30.35 13.37 -3.49
CA ASP A 458 -31.62 12.61 -3.51
C ASP A 458 -31.38 11.10 -3.32
N GLU A 459 -30.20 10.61 -3.76
CA GLU A 459 -29.81 9.21 -3.84
C GLU A 459 -28.28 9.09 -3.67
N LYS A 460 -27.81 8.06 -2.95
CA LYS A 460 -26.38 7.86 -2.67
C LYS A 460 -26.02 6.38 -2.51
N THR A 461 -25.08 5.88 -3.32
CA THR A 461 -24.40 4.60 -3.09
C THR A 461 -23.23 4.76 -2.11
N LEU A 462 -23.05 3.78 -1.24
CA LEU A 462 -21.95 3.62 -0.28
C LEU A 462 -21.54 2.15 -0.20
N THR A 463 -20.25 1.88 0.02
CA THR A 463 -19.79 0.54 0.42
C THR A 463 -19.99 0.34 1.92
N GLN A 464 -20.25 -0.89 2.37
CA GLN A 464 -20.44 -1.23 3.79
C GLN A 464 -19.27 -0.73 4.66
N GLY A 465 -19.57 0.06 5.69
CA GLY A 465 -18.59 0.73 6.56
C GLY A 465 -18.20 2.16 6.14
N GLU A 466 -18.57 2.62 4.93
CA GLU A 466 -18.42 4.05 4.57
C GLU A 466 -19.40 4.95 5.32
N THR A 467 -19.08 6.25 5.36
CA THR A 467 -19.95 7.29 5.92
C THR A 467 -20.20 8.43 4.93
N PHE A 468 -21.33 9.11 5.09
CA PHE A 468 -21.72 10.24 4.24
C PHE A 468 -22.49 11.32 5.01
N GLN A 469 -22.02 12.57 4.92
CA GLN A 469 -22.69 13.69 5.55
C GLN A 469 -23.90 14.14 4.71
N LEU A 470 -25.12 13.87 5.21
CA LEU A 470 -26.31 14.58 4.76
C LEU A 470 -26.42 15.93 5.48
N ARG A 471 -26.98 16.92 4.79
CA ARG A 471 -27.13 18.30 5.27
C ARG A 471 -28.27 19.02 4.57
N LEU A 472 -28.75 20.08 5.23
CA LEU A 472 -29.70 21.02 4.64
C LEU A 472 -29.02 21.84 3.54
N ASN A 473 -29.43 21.60 2.29
CA ASN A 473 -28.88 22.25 1.09
C ASN A 473 -29.74 23.45 0.64
N SER A 474 -31.07 23.33 0.75
CA SER A 474 -32.00 24.41 0.44
C SER A 474 -33.20 24.44 1.38
N TYR A 475 -33.86 25.59 1.51
CA TYR A 475 -35.06 25.76 2.31
C TYR A 475 -35.89 26.98 1.88
N SER A 476 -37.14 27.07 2.34
CA SER A 476 -38.03 28.21 2.14
C SER A 476 -38.68 28.70 3.45
N GLY A 477 -39.32 29.87 3.42
CA GLY A 477 -40.10 30.41 4.56
C GLY A 477 -39.36 31.39 5.49
N ASN A 478 -38.12 31.78 5.17
CA ASN A 478 -37.26 32.64 6.01
C ASN A 478 -37.12 32.17 7.48
N PRO A 479 -36.70 30.91 7.71
CA PRO A 479 -36.54 30.35 9.05
C PRO A 479 -35.48 31.06 9.90
N THR A 480 -35.74 31.14 11.21
CA THR A 480 -34.77 31.47 12.26
C THR A 480 -34.24 30.23 12.98
N ASN A 481 -34.92 29.08 12.86
CA ASN A 481 -34.40 27.76 13.21
C ASN A 481 -34.40 26.86 11.95
N LYS A 482 -33.24 26.27 11.62
CA LYS A 482 -33.03 25.40 10.45
C LYS A 482 -32.70 23.95 10.84
N ASP A 483 -32.72 23.66 12.14
CA ASP A 483 -32.24 22.42 12.74
C ASP A 483 -33.13 21.25 12.28
N LEU A 484 -32.51 20.10 12.00
CA LEU A 484 -33.20 18.90 11.53
C LEU A 484 -33.14 17.79 12.60
N ILE A 485 -34.22 17.00 12.66
CA ILE A 485 -34.27 15.67 13.26
C ILE A 485 -34.02 14.68 12.12
N TRP A 486 -33.03 13.82 12.30
CA TRP A 486 -32.71 12.76 11.34
C TRP A 486 -33.32 11.43 11.77
N SER A 487 -33.64 10.60 10.78
CA SER A 487 -34.16 9.24 10.99
C SER A 487 -33.88 8.37 9.78
N THR A 488 -33.80 7.06 9.99
CA THR A 488 -33.69 6.02 8.95
C THR A 488 -34.92 5.12 9.02
N ASP A 489 -35.40 4.61 7.89
CA ASP A 489 -36.41 3.53 7.89
C ASP A 489 -35.80 2.14 8.17
N ASN A 490 -34.47 2.01 8.08
CA ASN A 490 -33.76 0.74 8.16
C ASN A 490 -32.35 0.87 8.74
N GLU A 491 -32.26 0.92 10.08
CA GLU A 491 -31.01 0.91 10.85
C GLU A 491 -30.08 -0.28 10.55
N THR A 492 -30.58 -1.38 9.98
CA THR A 492 -29.74 -2.55 9.63
C THR A 492 -28.98 -2.40 8.31
N VAL A 493 -29.39 -1.45 7.46
CA VAL A 493 -28.69 -1.09 6.23
C VAL A 493 -27.91 0.20 6.39
N ALA A 494 -28.54 1.27 6.90
CA ALA A 494 -27.84 2.53 7.18
C ALA A 494 -28.43 3.24 8.41
N THR A 495 -27.55 3.66 9.31
CA THR A 495 -27.89 4.55 10.43
C THR A 495 -27.59 6.00 10.07
N VAL A 496 -28.19 6.94 10.81
CA VAL A 496 -27.88 8.38 10.74
C VAL A 496 -27.82 8.94 12.16
N ASP A 497 -26.85 9.81 12.44
CA ASP A 497 -26.71 10.47 13.74
C ASP A 497 -27.53 11.77 13.86
N GLU A 498 -27.45 12.46 15.01
CA GLU A 498 -28.16 13.73 15.23
C GLU A 498 -27.61 14.91 14.40
N ASN A 499 -26.44 14.75 13.78
CA ASN A 499 -25.77 15.74 12.94
C ASN A 499 -26.04 15.50 11.43
N GLY A 500 -26.59 14.35 11.04
CA GLY A 500 -26.87 13.96 9.65
C GLY A 500 -25.79 13.09 9.03
N LEU A 501 -24.84 12.58 9.82
CA LEU A 501 -23.82 11.65 9.36
C LEU A 501 -24.44 10.25 9.18
N VAL A 502 -24.59 9.84 7.93
CA VAL A 502 -25.02 8.49 7.54
C VAL A 502 -23.84 7.53 7.68
N THR A 503 -24.08 6.33 8.19
CA THR A 503 -23.11 5.21 8.20
C THR A 503 -23.73 3.99 7.52
N ALA A 504 -23.01 3.39 6.58
CA ALA A 504 -23.40 2.15 5.92
C ALA A 504 -23.12 0.93 6.81
N VAL A 505 -24.14 0.14 7.13
CA VAL A 505 -24.12 -0.94 8.15
C VAL A 505 -24.17 -2.34 7.52
N GLY A 506 -25.02 -2.54 6.51
CA GLY A 506 -25.30 -3.85 5.90
C GLY A 506 -25.94 -3.70 4.51
N GLU A 507 -25.96 -4.75 3.71
CA GLU A 507 -26.30 -4.66 2.29
C GLU A 507 -27.79 -4.38 2.04
N GLY A 508 -28.11 -3.50 1.08
CA GLY A 508 -29.48 -3.24 0.64
C GLY A 508 -29.80 -1.77 0.41
N THR A 509 -30.96 -1.31 0.90
CA THR A 509 -31.42 0.08 0.76
C THR A 509 -32.11 0.58 2.04
N ALA A 510 -31.90 1.85 2.35
CA ALA A 510 -32.54 2.59 3.44
C ALA A 510 -32.88 4.02 2.99
N VAL A 511 -33.95 4.60 3.53
CA VAL A 511 -34.34 5.99 3.29
C VAL A 511 -34.03 6.82 4.53
N ILE A 512 -33.11 7.79 4.39
CA ILE A 512 -32.77 8.73 5.43
C ILE A 512 -33.65 9.98 5.27
N THR A 513 -34.42 10.29 6.31
CA THR A 513 -35.34 11.44 6.34
C THR A 513 -34.80 12.52 7.28
N GLY A 514 -34.54 13.70 6.73
CA GLY A 514 -34.34 14.93 7.52
C GLY A 514 -35.68 15.64 7.71
N THR A 515 -36.01 16.04 8.94
CA THR A 515 -37.30 16.68 9.29
C THR A 515 -37.05 17.92 10.15
N SER A 516 -37.63 19.08 9.84
CA SER A 516 -37.42 20.29 10.66
C SER A 516 -37.91 20.09 12.09
N VAL A 517 -37.14 20.56 13.08
CA VAL A 517 -37.47 20.39 14.52
C VAL A 517 -38.82 21.00 14.96
N GLY A 518 -39.45 21.83 14.11
CA GLY A 518 -40.78 22.37 14.32
C GLY A 518 -41.53 22.68 13.02
N VAL A 519 -42.74 23.23 13.17
CA VAL A 519 -43.73 23.44 12.10
C VAL A 519 -43.74 24.89 11.63
N ALA A 520 -43.65 25.13 10.32
CA ALA A 520 -43.68 26.47 9.74
C ALA A 520 -45.01 27.21 10.00
N PRO A 521 -45.03 28.56 10.10
CA PRO A 521 -46.26 29.32 10.35
C PRO A 521 -47.35 29.05 9.30
N GLY A 522 -48.42 28.35 9.72
CA GLY A 522 -49.56 27.99 8.87
C GLY A 522 -49.46 26.62 8.18
N ALA A 523 -48.35 25.89 8.35
CA ALA A 523 -48.29 24.46 8.07
C ALA A 523 -48.96 23.64 9.19
N THR A 524 -49.29 22.38 8.90
CA THR A 524 -49.82 21.42 9.89
C THR A 524 -48.80 20.41 10.36
N GLU A 525 -47.79 20.13 9.54
CA GLU A 525 -46.69 19.18 9.79
C GLU A 525 -45.34 19.88 9.56
N PRO A 526 -44.23 19.37 10.10
CA PRO A 526 -42.89 19.88 9.79
C PRO A 526 -42.53 19.73 8.31
N ALA A 527 -41.57 20.52 7.83
CA ALA A 527 -40.98 20.28 6.51
C ALA A 527 -39.97 19.12 6.60
N PHE A 528 -40.02 18.20 5.65
CA PHE A 528 -39.08 17.08 5.55
C PHE A 528 -38.59 16.91 4.11
N ASP A 529 -37.47 16.19 3.96
CA ASP A 529 -36.96 15.70 2.69
C ASP A 529 -36.12 14.43 2.92
N THR A 530 -35.87 13.65 1.86
CA THR A 530 -35.40 12.26 1.94
C THR A 530 -34.26 11.96 0.97
N CYS A 531 -33.21 11.28 1.46
CA CYS A 531 -32.17 10.68 0.63
C CYS A 531 -32.26 9.15 0.64
N THR A 532 -32.16 8.51 -0.52
CA THR A 532 -32.13 7.04 -0.63
C THR A 532 -30.69 6.54 -0.60
N ILE A 533 -30.34 5.73 0.39
CA ILE A 533 -29.00 5.16 0.57
C ILE A 533 -28.99 3.72 0.07
N HIS A 534 -28.14 3.44 -0.90
CA HIS A 534 -27.85 2.10 -1.40
C HIS A 534 -26.53 1.62 -0.80
N VAL A 535 -26.54 0.45 -0.15
CA VAL A 535 -25.34 -0.11 0.49
C VAL A 535 -24.91 -1.38 -0.21
N GLU A 536 -23.71 -1.35 -0.76
CA GLU A 536 -23.00 -2.49 -1.32
C GLU A 536 -22.34 -3.28 -0.17
N GLY A 537 -22.58 -4.58 -0.12
CA GLY A 537 -21.99 -5.46 0.90
C GLY A 537 -20.55 -5.83 0.56
N VAL A 538 -19.77 -6.23 1.58
CA VAL A 538 -18.40 -6.74 1.40
C VAL A 538 -18.24 -8.08 2.12
N GLU A 539 -17.78 -9.12 1.41
CA GLU A 539 -17.44 -10.42 2.01
C GLU A 539 -16.14 -10.96 1.41
N GLY A 540 -15.09 -11.03 2.24
CA GLY A 540 -13.75 -11.29 1.76
C GLY A 540 -13.30 -10.18 0.82
N ASP A 541 -12.86 -10.56 -0.37
CA ASP A 541 -12.37 -9.64 -1.42
C ASP A 541 -13.49 -9.14 -2.35
N TYR A 542 -14.75 -9.56 -2.16
CA TYR A 542 -15.84 -9.28 -3.09
C TYR A 542 -16.75 -8.16 -2.59
N VAL A 543 -16.95 -7.13 -3.41
CA VAL A 543 -18.00 -6.11 -3.24
C VAL A 543 -19.23 -6.55 -4.04
N TYR A 544 -20.42 -6.46 -3.45
CA TYR A 544 -21.61 -7.06 -4.06
C TYR A 544 -22.93 -6.33 -3.75
N THR A 545 -23.90 -6.48 -4.65
CA THR A 545 -25.31 -6.12 -4.42
C THR A 545 -26.20 -7.36 -4.33
N VAL A 546 -27.39 -7.20 -3.76
CA VAL A 546 -28.39 -8.27 -3.63
C VAL A 546 -29.72 -7.83 -4.25
N THR A 547 -30.13 -8.48 -5.34
CA THR A 547 -31.43 -8.25 -6.00
C THR A 547 -32.25 -9.54 -6.03
N ASP A 548 -33.50 -9.46 -5.57
CA ASP A 548 -34.44 -10.59 -5.44
C ASP A 548 -33.85 -11.84 -4.75
N GLY A 549 -32.90 -11.63 -3.83
CA GLY A 549 -32.20 -12.69 -3.07
C GLY A 549 -30.99 -13.32 -3.76
N ASN A 550 -30.60 -12.82 -4.93
CA ASN A 550 -29.41 -13.27 -5.68
C ASN A 550 -28.32 -12.20 -5.64
N VAL A 551 -27.06 -12.61 -5.81
CA VAL A 551 -25.89 -11.75 -5.76
C VAL A 551 -25.38 -11.39 -7.15
N THR A 552 -25.11 -10.09 -7.34
CA THR A 552 -24.22 -9.55 -8.36
C THR A 552 -22.90 -9.14 -7.70
N ILE A 553 -21.76 -9.59 -8.22
CA ILE A 553 -20.44 -9.10 -7.79
C ILE A 553 -20.16 -7.80 -8.55
N GLU A 554 -20.05 -6.67 -7.86
CA GLU A 554 -19.80 -5.38 -8.49
C GLU A 554 -18.30 -5.06 -8.61
N ASP A 555 -17.47 -5.52 -7.67
CA ASP A 555 -16.01 -5.33 -7.68
C ASP A 555 -15.25 -6.46 -6.95
N TYR A 556 -13.95 -6.58 -7.25
CA TYR A 556 -13.02 -7.53 -6.63
C TYR A 556 -11.75 -6.81 -6.18
N LEU A 557 -11.52 -6.79 -4.87
CA LEU A 557 -10.46 -6.04 -4.19
C LEU A 557 -9.21 -6.89 -3.90
N GLY A 558 -9.21 -8.16 -4.29
CA GLY A 558 -8.15 -9.11 -3.99
C GLY A 558 -6.97 -9.04 -4.95
N THR A 559 -6.02 -9.96 -4.79
CA THR A 559 -4.77 -10.03 -5.59
C THR A 559 -4.38 -11.46 -5.98
N ASP A 560 -5.33 -12.41 -5.92
CA ASP A 560 -5.04 -13.81 -6.18
C ASP A 560 -4.81 -14.11 -7.66
N THR A 561 -3.67 -14.73 -7.98
CA THR A 561 -3.33 -15.13 -9.34
C THR A 561 -4.20 -16.28 -9.90
N GLU A 562 -4.91 -17.01 -9.03
CA GLU A 562 -5.83 -18.11 -9.37
C GLU A 562 -7.15 -17.95 -8.59
N ILE A 563 -8.18 -17.38 -9.22
CA ILE A 563 -9.44 -17.04 -8.55
C ILE A 563 -10.46 -18.17 -8.68
N VAL A 564 -11.08 -18.56 -7.57
CA VAL A 564 -12.29 -19.39 -7.55
C VAL A 564 -13.41 -18.56 -6.93
N ILE A 565 -14.29 -18.02 -7.78
CA ILE A 565 -15.42 -17.19 -7.33
C ILE A 565 -16.40 -18.09 -6.57
N PRO A 566 -16.79 -17.74 -5.32
CA PRO A 566 -17.66 -18.59 -4.51
C PRO A 566 -19.07 -18.65 -5.11
N SER A 567 -19.71 -19.82 -5.06
CA SER A 567 -21.09 -20.00 -5.54
C SER A 567 -22.13 -19.28 -4.68
N THR A 568 -21.76 -18.84 -3.48
CA THR A 568 -22.58 -18.02 -2.60
C THR A 568 -21.77 -16.95 -1.88
N ILE A 569 -22.34 -15.75 -1.74
CA ILE A 569 -21.85 -14.63 -0.93
C ILE A 569 -23.00 -14.22 0.00
N ALA A 570 -22.73 -13.88 1.26
CA ALA A 570 -23.75 -13.66 2.31
C ALA A 570 -24.77 -14.81 2.46
N GLY A 571 -24.36 -16.03 2.10
CA GLY A 571 -25.23 -17.21 2.03
C GLY A 571 -26.27 -17.21 0.88
N LYS A 572 -26.16 -16.27 -0.05
CA LYS A 572 -27.06 -16.06 -1.21
C LYS A 572 -26.35 -16.50 -2.50
N PRO A 573 -27.04 -17.05 -3.51
CA PRO A 573 -26.40 -17.53 -4.74
C PRO A 573 -25.82 -16.39 -5.59
N VAL A 574 -24.60 -16.57 -6.10
CA VAL A 574 -24.01 -15.65 -7.10
C VAL A 574 -24.58 -15.97 -8.48
N THR A 575 -25.25 -14.99 -9.10
CA THR A 575 -25.95 -15.17 -10.38
C THR A 575 -25.45 -14.27 -11.50
N GLU A 576 -24.73 -13.19 -11.18
CA GLU A 576 -24.17 -12.25 -12.15
C GLU A 576 -22.76 -11.81 -11.73
N ILE A 577 -21.85 -11.76 -12.70
CA ILE A 577 -20.58 -11.05 -12.59
C ILE A 577 -20.82 -9.65 -13.16
N GLY A 578 -20.74 -8.61 -12.32
CA GLY A 578 -21.14 -7.25 -12.66
C GLY A 578 -20.20 -6.55 -13.65
N PRO A 579 -20.58 -5.37 -14.17
CA PRO A 579 -19.77 -4.63 -15.12
C PRO A 579 -18.45 -4.15 -14.50
N MET A 580 -17.32 -4.42 -15.16
CA MET A 580 -15.96 -4.04 -14.70
C MET A 580 -15.48 -4.68 -13.38
N SER A 581 -16.20 -5.65 -12.83
CA SER A 581 -15.96 -6.25 -11.49
C SER A 581 -14.62 -6.98 -11.27
N PHE A 582 -13.84 -7.19 -12.33
CA PHE A 582 -12.48 -7.74 -12.29
C PHE A 582 -11.59 -7.02 -13.32
N TRP A 583 -11.73 -5.69 -13.46
CA TRP A 583 -11.16 -4.90 -14.55
C TRP A 583 -9.67 -4.56 -14.35
N MET A 584 -8.83 -4.91 -15.33
CA MET A 584 -7.37 -4.67 -15.32
C MET A 584 -6.63 -5.28 -14.11
N ASP A 585 -7.07 -6.46 -13.66
CA ASP A 585 -6.25 -7.29 -12.78
C ASP A 585 -5.14 -7.98 -13.59
N ASP A 586 -4.00 -7.30 -13.67
CA ASP A 586 -2.78 -7.80 -14.32
C ASP A 586 -2.17 -9.03 -13.61
N ASN A 587 -2.61 -9.41 -12.40
CA ASN A 587 -2.09 -10.59 -11.69
C ASN A 587 -2.87 -11.87 -12.01
N MET A 588 -4.14 -11.74 -12.41
CA MET A 588 -5.02 -12.88 -12.66
C MET A 588 -4.54 -13.75 -13.81
N THR A 589 -4.31 -15.05 -13.55
CA THR A 589 -3.92 -16.05 -14.57
C THR A 589 -4.99 -17.10 -14.84
N SER A 590 -5.91 -17.29 -13.89
CA SER A 590 -6.98 -18.28 -13.93
C SER A 590 -8.23 -17.76 -13.20
N VAL A 591 -9.42 -17.99 -13.76
CA VAL A 591 -10.69 -17.76 -13.06
C VAL A 591 -11.69 -18.90 -13.24
N VAL A 592 -12.26 -19.36 -12.13
CA VAL A 592 -13.39 -20.30 -12.09
C VAL A 592 -14.65 -19.54 -11.70
N ILE A 593 -15.61 -19.47 -12.62
CA ILE A 593 -16.92 -18.85 -12.42
C ILE A 593 -17.92 -19.95 -12.02
N PRO A 594 -18.68 -19.80 -10.91
CA PRO A 594 -19.47 -20.88 -10.32
C PRO A 594 -20.77 -21.17 -11.07
N GLU A 595 -21.24 -22.42 -10.95
CA GLU A 595 -22.60 -22.80 -11.33
C GLU A 595 -23.62 -22.01 -10.50
N GLY A 596 -24.56 -21.38 -11.20
CA GLY A 596 -25.46 -20.35 -10.67
C GLY A 596 -25.38 -19.07 -11.51
N VAL A 597 -24.19 -18.71 -11.99
CA VAL A 597 -23.99 -17.51 -12.82
C VAL A 597 -24.66 -17.66 -14.19
N THR A 598 -25.50 -16.69 -14.54
CA THR A 598 -26.24 -16.62 -15.82
C THR A 598 -25.75 -15.48 -16.73
N THR A 599 -25.14 -14.44 -16.16
CA THR A 599 -24.64 -13.26 -16.88
C THR A 599 -23.18 -12.98 -16.52
N ILE A 600 -22.37 -12.68 -17.52
CA ILE A 600 -21.06 -12.03 -17.34
C ILE A 600 -21.14 -10.62 -17.93
N GLY A 601 -20.91 -9.63 -17.09
CA GLY A 601 -21.16 -8.22 -17.34
C GLY A 601 -20.26 -7.58 -18.40
N LYS A 602 -20.58 -6.33 -18.72
CA LYS A 602 -19.76 -5.52 -19.63
C LYS A 602 -18.38 -5.27 -19.01
N GLN A 603 -17.32 -5.54 -19.76
CA GLN A 603 -15.93 -5.33 -19.36
C GLN A 603 -15.49 -6.07 -18.08
N ALA A 604 -16.22 -7.10 -17.63
CA ALA A 604 -15.96 -7.81 -16.37
C ALA A 604 -14.47 -8.16 -16.16
N PHE A 605 -13.84 -8.83 -17.12
CA PHE A 605 -12.42 -9.24 -17.11
C PHE A 605 -11.62 -8.56 -18.24
N ASN A 606 -11.90 -7.27 -18.50
CA ASN A 606 -11.29 -6.50 -19.58
C ASN A 606 -9.85 -6.08 -19.21
N GLY A 607 -8.89 -6.32 -20.11
CA GLY A 607 -7.51 -5.89 -19.93
C GLY A 607 -6.69 -6.74 -18.97
N ASN A 608 -7.19 -7.91 -18.54
CA ASN A 608 -6.46 -8.85 -17.70
C ASN A 608 -5.49 -9.63 -18.61
N ASP A 609 -4.41 -8.97 -19.04
CA ASP A 609 -3.53 -9.40 -20.13
C ASP A 609 -2.73 -10.69 -19.80
N ASN A 610 -2.82 -11.20 -18.56
CA ASN A 610 -2.27 -12.50 -18.12
C ASN A 610 -3.32 -13.61 -17.93
N LEU A 611 -4.63 -13.32 -18.03
CA LEU A 611 -5.69 -14.30 -17.80
C LEU A 611 -5.72 -15.33 -18.94
N ALA A 612 -5.16 -16.52 -18.68
CA ALA A 612 -4.97 -17.58 -19.68
C ALA A 612 -5.96 -18.74 -19.54
N ASN A 613 -6.46 -19.00 -18.33
CA ASN A 613 -7.35 -20.12 -18.02
C ASN A 613 -8.72 -19.60 -17.56
N ILE A 614 -9.80 -20.15 -18.11
CA ILE A 614 -11.15 -19.80 -17.67
C ILE A 614 -12.07 -21.02 -17.62
N LYS A 615 -12.84 -21.15 -16.52
CA LYS A 615 -13.96 -22.09 -16.44
C LYS A 615 -15.28 -21.33 -16.38
N LEU A 616 -16.05 -21.44 -17.46
CA LEU A 616 -17.42 -20.94 -17.56
C LEU A 616 -18.43 -21.99 -17.05
N PRO A 617 -19.54 -21.59 -16.40
CA PRO A 617 -20.52 -22.51 -15.84
C PRO A 617 -21.62 -22.88 -16.84
N SER A 618 -22.21 -24.07 -16.68
CA SER A 618 -23.34 -24.56 -17.49
C SER A 618 -24.60 -23.67 -17.38
N THR A 619 -24.74 -22.93 -16.28
CA THR A 619 -25.83 -21.96 -16.09
C THR A 619 -25.73 -20.71 -16.97
N LEU A 620 -24.57 -20.40 -17.59
CA LEU A 620 -24.34 -19.16 -18.32
C LEU A 620 -25.30 -18.95 -19.51
N LYS A 621 -25.74 -17.72 -19.74
CA LYS A 621 -26.72 -17.34 -20.79
C LYS A 621 -26.25 -16.19 -21.67
N THR A 622 -25.46 -15.25 -21.14
CA THR A 622 -24.95 -14.09 -21.87
C THR A 622 -23.49 -13.75 -21.52
N ILE A 623 -22.74 -13.24 -22.49
CA ILE A 623 -21.37 -12.69 -22.31
C ILE A 623 -21.36 -11.24 -22.79
N GLY A 624 -20.99 -10.31 -21.91
CA GLY A 624 -21.12 -8.87 -22.10
C GLY A 624 -20.22 -8.21 -23.15
N GLU A 625 -20.44 -6.93 -23.41
CA GLU A 625 -19.55 -6.10 -24.24
C GLU A 625 -18.14 -6.08 -23.63
N ARG A 626 -17.12 -6.46 -24.40
CA ARG A 626 -15.70 -6.52 -24.00
C ARG A 626 -15.38 -7.35 -22.75
N ALA A 627 -16.24 -8.31 -22.39
CA ALA A 627 -16.11 -9.10 -21.15
C ALA A 627 -14.71 -9.70 -20.91
N PHE A 628 -14.00 -10.13 -21.97
CA PHE A 628 -12.67 -10.74 -21.94
C PHE A 628 -11.69 -10.08 -22.93
N TRP A 629 -11.92 -8.82 -23.28
CA TRP A 629 -11.07 -8.08 -24.21
C TRP A 629 -9.61 -8.02 -23.72
N GLY A 630 -8.65 -8.28 -24.61
CA GLY A 630 -7.20 -8.22 -24.34
C GLY A 630 -6.58 -9.47 -23.71
N THR A 631 -7.39 -10.33 -23.08
CA THR A 631 -6.95 -11.48 -22.26
C THR A 631 -6.08 -12.50 -23.00
N ALA A 632 -5.31 -13.28 -22.23
CA ALA A 632 -4.41 -14.32 -22.72
C ALA A 632 -5.08 -15.70 -22.90
N ILE A 633 -6.42 -15.78 -22.89
CA ILE A 633 -7.18 -17.03 -22.97
C ILE A 633 -6.77 -17.81 -24.22
N THR A 634 -6.26 -19.03 -24.05
CA THR A 634 -5.70 -19.86 -25.13
C THR A 634 -6.76 -20.71 -25.85
N GLU A 635 -7.74 -21.20 -25.10
CA GLU A 635 -8.91 -21.93 -25.57
C GLU A 635 -10.20 -21.42 -24.89
N LEU A 636 -11.31 -21.47 -25.61
CA LEU A 636 -12.61 -21.01 -25.10
C LEU A 636 -13.71 -22.01 -25.42
N ASN A 637 -14.18 -22.72 -24.39
CA ASN A 637 -15.33 -23.60 -24.47
C ASN A 637 -16.58 -22.87 -23.95
N VAL A 638 -17.39 -22.31 -24.86
CA VAL A 638 -18.62 -21.58 -24.50
C VAL A 638 -19.74 -22.59 -24.21
N PRO A 639 -20.35 -22.60 -23.01
CA PRO A 639 -21.26 -23.66 -22.58
C PRO A 639 -22.64 -23.60 -23.24
N GLU A 640 -23.27 -24.77 -23.39
CA GLU A 640 -24.61 -24.91 -23.96
C GLU A 640 -25.67 -24.18 -23.11
N GLY A 641 -26.48 -23.36 -23.76
CA GLY A 641 -27.36 -22.39 -23.12
C GLY A 641 -26.91 -20.93 -23.27
N VAL A 642 -25.65 -20.64 -23.62
CA VAL A 642 -25.24 -19.26 -23.99
C VAL A 642 -25.93 -18.85 -25.29
N THR A 643 -26.72 -17.78 -25.23
CA THR A 643 -27.56 -17.30 -26.33
C THR A 643 -26.93 -16.17 -27.13
N SER A 644 -25.98 -15.45 -26.54
CA SER A 644 -25.39 -14.23 -27.10
C SER A 644 -23.99 -13.94 -26.59
N ILE A 645 -23.12 -13.47 -27.51
CA ILE A 645 -21.77 -12.95 -27.23
C ILE A 645 -21.75 -11.46 -27.60
N GLY A 646 -21.29 -10.61 -26.68
CA GLY A 646 -21.32 -9.15 -26.81
C GLY A 646 -20.40 -8.55 -27.87
N ARG A 647 -20.53 -7.23 -28.07
CA ARG A 647 -19.56 -6.44 -28.87
C ARG A 647 -18.16 -6.63 -28.29
N GLU A 648 -17.19 -6.91 -29.15
CA GLU A 648 -15.75 -6.92 -28.79
C GLU A 648 -15.41 -7.85 -27.60
N ALA A 649 -16.27 -8.84 -27.29
CA ALA A 649 -16.21 -9.66 -26.08
C ALA A 649 -14.87 -10.36 -25.88
N PHE A 650 -14.27 -10.90 -26.95
CA PHE A 650 -12.98 -11.58 -26.99
C PHE A 650 -12.01 -10.86 -27.94
N ASN A 651 -12.21 -9.57 -28.19
CA ASN A 651 -11.38 -8.84 -29.14
C ASN A 651 -9.97 -8.64 -28.59
N SER A 652 -8.97 -8.81 -29.45
CA SER A 652 -7.54 -8.75 -29.10
C SER A 652 -7.06 -9.81 -28.10
N CYS A 653 -7.77 -10.95 -27.97
CA CYS A 653 -7.24 -12.13 -27.28
C CYS A 653 -6.14 -12.75 -28.15
N LYS A 654 -4.88 -12.55 -27.78
CA LYS A 654 -3.73 -12.77 -28.68
C LYS A 654 -3.41 -14.25 -28.86
N GLU A 655 -3.49 -15.00 -27.76
CA GLU A 655 -3.15 -16.42 -27.66
C GLU A 655 -4.35 -17.34 -27.95
N LEU A 656 -5.55 -16.79 -28.08
CA LEU A 656 -6.77 -17.55 -28.36
C LEU A 656 -6.64 -18.28 -29.70
N SER A 657 -6.67 -19.61 -29.65
CA SER A 657 -6.37 -20.50 -30.77
C SER A 657 -7.50 -21.47 -31.11
N SER A 658 -8.37 -21.78 -30.15
CA SER A 658 -9.56 -22.62 -30.33
C SER A 658 -10.78 -21.99 -29.64
N VAL A 659 -11.94 -22.09 -30.30
CA VAL A 659 -13.24 -21.65 -29.74
C VAL A 659 -14.33 -22.68 -30.08
N THR A 660 -14.92 -23.27 -29.06
CA THR A 660 -16.14 -24.08 -29.17
C THR A 660 -17.36 -23.21 -28.89
N LEU A 661 -18.35 -23.23 -29.81
CA LEU A 661 -19.59 -22.44 -29.71
C LEU A 661 -20.83 -23.35 -29.64
N PRO A 662 -21.79 -23.08 -28.74
CA PRO A 662 -22.94 -23.94 -28.48
C PRO A 662 -24.06 -23.76 -29.51
N GLU A 663 -24.93 -24.76 -29.66
CA GLU A 663 -26.08 -24.68 -30.57
C GLU A 663 -27.18 -23.73 -30.05
N SER A 664 -27.18 -23.35 -28.78
CA SER A 664 -28.00 -22.25 -28.24
C SER A 664 -27.64 -20.86 -28.77
N LEU A 665 -26.50 -20.66 -29.41
CA LEU A 665 -25.97 -19.33 -29.75
C LEU A 665 -26.73 -18.69 -30.92
N THR A 666 -27.43 -17.59 -30.66
CA THR A 666 -28.23 -16.86 -31.66
C THR A 666 -27.58 -15.57 -32.18
N TYR A 667 -26.61 -15.00 -31.44
CA TYR A 667 -26.02 -13.70 -31.76
C TYR A 667 -24.54 -13.60 -31.39
N ILE A 668 -23.74 -13.08 -32.32
CA ILE A 668 -22.33 -12.71 -32.10
C ILE A 668 -22.16 -11.22 -32.41
N GLY A 669 -21.70 -10.44 -31.42
CA GLY A 669 -21.61 -8.98 -31.50
C GLY A 669 -20.54 -8.43 -32.45
N PRO A 670 -20.60 -7.12 -32.78
CA PRO A 670 -19.61 -6.49 -33.65
C PRO A 670 -18.19 -6.63 -33.11
N ASN A 671 -17.25 -6.91 -34.01
CA ASN A 671 -15.84 -7.16 -33.71
C ASN A 671 -15.57 -8.24 -32.61
N ALA A 672 -16.51 -9.14 -32.29
CA ALA A 672 -16.43 -10.03 -31.11
C ALA A 672 -15.11 -10.82 -30.98
N PHE A 673 -14.62 -11.42 -32.07
CA PHE A 673 -13.35 -12.16 -32.15
C PHE A 673 -12.31 -11.45 -33.02
N ASN A 674 -12.49 -10.16 -33.33
CA ASN A 674 -11.54 -9.41 -34.15
C ASN A 674 -10.19 -9.24 -33.42
N SER A 675 -9.09 -9.31 -34.17
CA SER A 675 -7.71 -9.22 -33.66
C SER A 675 -7.26 -10.41 -32.79
N CYS A 676 -7.83 -11.61 -32.97
CA CYS A 676 -7.28 -12.86 -32.42
C CYS A 676 -6.41 -13.55 -33.50
N PRO A 677 -5.09 -13.29 -33.59
CA PRO A 677 -4.26 -13.75 -34.70
C PRO A 677 -4.05 -15.27 -34.72
N SER A 678 -4.15 -15.92 -33.56
CA SER A 678 -3.98 -17.37 -33.40
C SER A 678 -5.25 -18.15 -33.77
N LEU A 679 -6.41 -17.49 -33.84
CA LEU A 679 -7.72 -18.08 -34.14
C LEU A 679 -8.07 -17.90 -35.64
N ASN A 680 -7.52 -18.75 -36.49
CA ASN A 680 -7.67 -18.66 -37.96
C ASN A 680 -8.88 -19.41 -38.54
N GLU A 681 -9.50 -20.32 -37.78
CA GLU A 681 -10.51 -21.28 -38.24
C GLU A 681 -11.65 -21.37 -37.24
N ILE A 682 -12.90 -21.36 -37.72
CA ILE A 682 -14.09 -21.45 -36.84
C ILE A 682 -15.20 -22.30 -37.44
N ARG A 683 -15.75 -23.19 -36.60
CA ARG A 683 -17.01 -23.87 -36.84
C ARG A 683 -18.11 -23.08 -36.13
N LEU A 684 -19.14 -22.67 -36.86
CA LEU A 684 -20.29 -21.97 -36.30
C LEU A 684 -21.45 -22.96 -36.06
N PRO A 685 -22.23 -22.78 -34.98
CA PRO A 685 -23.46 -23.53 -34.74
C PRO A 685 -24.52 -23.22 -35.80
N SER A 686 -25.64 -23.94 -35.77
CA SER A 686 -26.71 -23.88 -36.78
C SER A 686 -27.70 -22.72 -36.56
N ASN A 687 -27.81 -22.20 -35.34
CA ASN A 687 -28.91 -21.33 -34.91
C ASN A 687 -28.60 -19.82 -34.82
N ILE A 688 -27.48 -19.34 -35.38
CA ILE A 688 -27.17 -17.90 -35.39
C ILE A 688 -28.18 -17.17 -36.28
N ILE A 689 -28.79 -16.11 -35.72
CA ILE A 689 -29.76 -15.25 -36.40
C ILE A 689 -29.09 -13.96 -36.88
N SER A 690 -28.09 -13.46 -36.13
CA SER A 690 -27.44 -12.18 -36.39
C SER A 690 -25.94 -12.20 -36.09
N LEU A 691 -25.17 -11.64 -37.02
CA LEU A 691 -23.73 -11.43 -36.92
C LEU A 691 -23.44 -9.94 -36.98
N GLY A 692 -22.73 -9.41 -35.98
CA GLY A 692 -22.28 -8.03 -35.97
C GLY A 692 -21.23 -7.72 -37.04
N THR A 693 -21.09 -6.44 -37.37
CA THR A 693 -20.03 -5.95 -38.28
C THR A 693 -18.66 -6.43 -37.79
N ASN A 694 -17.88 -7.06 -38.67
CA ASN A 694 -16.56 -7.64 -38.36
C ASN A 694 -16.55 -8.69 -37.23
N ALA A 695 -17.69 -9.27 -36.83
CA ALA A 695 -17.75 -10.30 -35.78
C ALA A 695 -16.75 -11.45 -36.04
N LEU A 696 -16.63 -11.83 -37.32
CA LEU A 696 -15.74 -12.88 -37.82
C LEU A 696 -14.62 -12.31 -38.73
N ARG A 697 -14.04 -11.16 -38.36
CA ARG A 697 -12.93 -10.54 -39.11
C ARG A 697 -11.58 -11.05 -38.58
N GLY A 698 -10.94 -11.91 -39.38
CA GLY A 698 -9.62 -12.49 -39.07
C GLY A 698 -9.51 -13.96 -39.45
N PHE A 699 -10.64 -14.65 -39.55
CA PHE A 699 -10.71 -16.07 -39.93
C PHE A 699 -10.43 -16.27 -41.42
N ASP A 700 -9.48 -17.15 -41.74
CA ASP A 700 -9.22 -17.65 -43.10
C ASP A 700 -10.27 -18.71 -43.51
N LYS A 701 -10.85 -19.42 -42.52
CA LYS A 701 -11.85 -20.47 -42.75
C LYS A 701 -13.04 -20.31 -41.79
N ILE A 702 -14.24 -20.32 -42.37
CA ILE A 702 -15.51 -20.36 -41.63
C ILE A 702 -16.28 -21.58 -42.10
N TYR A 703 -16.75 -22.42 -41.17
CA TYR A 703 -17.54 -23.61 -41.46
C TYR A 703 -18.95 -23.50 -40.89
N VAL A 704 -19.94 -23.91 -41.67
CA VAL A 704 -21.36 -23.81 -41.33
C VAL A 704 -22.14 -25.02 -41.85
N LYS A 705 -23.27 -25.32 -41.21
CA LYS A 705 -24.22 -26.34 -41.68
C LYS A 705 -25.05 -25.84 -42.86
N GLU A 706 -25.18 -26.65 -43.91
CA GLU A 706 -26.01 -26.34 -45.08
C GLU A 706 -27.49 -26.13 -44.68
N GLY A 707 -28.13 -25.06 -45.18
CA GLY A 707 -29.54 -24.76 -44.90
C GLY A 707 -29.84 -24.20 -43.50
N SER A 708 -28.82 -23.89 -42.70
CA SER A 708 -28.96 -23.34 -41.34
C SER A 708 -29.32 -21.83 -41.32
N THR A 709 -29.78 -21.32 -40.17
CA THR A 709 -30.01 -19.87 -40.04
C THR A 709 -28.68 -19.11 -40.06
N THR A 710 -27.63 -19.71 -39.50
CA THR A 710 -26.25 -19.21 -39.57
C THR A 710 -25.78 -19.03 -41.00
N GLU A 711 -26.07 -19.98 -41.89
CA GLU A 711 -25.75 -19.87 -43.32
C GLU A 711 -26.43 -18.63 -43.94
N THR A 712 -27.66 -18.34 -43.52
CA THR A 712 -28.40 -17.14 -43.95
C THR A 712 -27.79 -15.86 -43.37
N ALA A 713 -27.35 -15.87 -42.12
CA ALA A 713 -26.63 -14.76 -41.50
C ALA A 713 -25.29 -14.47 -42.19
N LEU A 714 -24.52 -15.51 -42.55
CA LEU A 714 -23.26 -15.39 -43.30
C LEU A 714 -23.48 -14.81 -44.70
N LYS A 715 -24.49 -15.30 -45.45
CA LYS A 715 -24.90 -14.76 -46.76
C LYS A 715 -25.22 -13.27 -46.67
N ASN A 716 -26.01 -12.86 -45.67
CA ASN A 716 -26.39 -11.47 -45.44
C ASN A 716 -25.19 -10.58 -45.03
N GLY A 717 -24.21 -11.15 -44.31
CA GLY A 717 -22.97 -10.47 -43.93
C GLY A 717 -21.90 -10.42 -45.03
N GLY A 718 -22.08 -11.14 -46.15
CA GLY A 718 -21.10 -11.22 -47.24
C GLY A 718 -19.86 -12.08 -46.93
N TYR A 719 -19.95 -12.98 -45.94
CA TYR A 719 -18.84 -13.85 -45.56
C TYR A 719 -18.68 -15.04 -46.53
N THR A 720 -17.44 -15.46 -46.77
CA THR A 720 -17.10 -16.72 -47.45
C THR A 720 -16.97 -17.85 -46.43
N TYR A 721 -17.54 -19.02 -46.74
CA TYR A 721 -17.59 -20.18 -45.84
C TYR A 721 -17.55 -21.50 -46.61
N SER A 722 -17.28 -22.59 -45.90
CA SER A 722 -17.41 -23.98 -46.37
C SER A 722 -18.50 -24.72 -45.59
N TYR A 723 -19.05 -25.79 -46.15
CA TYR A 723 -19.98 -26.66 -45.42
C TYR A 723 -19.23 -27.70 -44.60
N TYR A 724 -19.73 -27.99 -43.39
CA TYR A 724 -19.48 -29.27 -42.74
C TYR A 724 -20.67 -30.21 -42.98
N THR A 725 -20.39 -31.48 -43.27
CA THR A 725 -21.41 -32.54 -43.29
C THR A 725 -21.46 -33.20 -41.92
N ASP A 726 -22.65 -33.47 -41.37
CA ASP A 726 -22.82 -34.17 -40.09
C ASP A 726 -22.39 -35.64 -40.20
N VAL A 727 -21.09 -35.89 -40.09
CA VAL A 727 -20.49 -37.23 -39.98
C VAL A 727 -19.60 -37.19 -38.74
N THR A 728 -20.22 -37.56 -37.61
CA THR A 728 -19.75 -37.29 -36.22
C THR A 728 -19.56 -35.80 -35.89
N PRO A 729 -19.84 -35.37 -34.66
CA PRO A 729 -19.29 -34.13 -34.19
C PRO A 729 -17.79 -34.34 -33.97
N ILE A 730 -16.95 -33.61 -34.70
CA ILE A 730 -15.67 -33.16 -34.12
C ILE A 730 -15.99 -32.02 -33.15
N THR A 731 -16.61 -32.40 -32.03
CA THR A 731 -16.36 -31.77 -30.74
C THR A 731 -15.28 -32.63 -30.11
N ASN A 732 -14.04 -32.18 -30.23
CA ASN A 732 -12.92 -32.81 -29.55
C ASN A 732 -12.83 -32.13 -28.19
N THR A 733 -13.74 -32.46 -27.26
CA THR A 733 -13.77 -31.74 -25.97
C THR A 733 -12.56 -32.13 -25.14
N VAL A 734 -12.10 -31.20 -24.30
CA VAL A 734 -10.91 -31.45 -23.48
C VAL A 734 -11.28 -32.45 -22.39
N PRO A 735 -10.62 -33.64 -22.35
CA PRO A 735 -10.99 -34.70 -21.43
C PRO A 735 -10.81 -34.28 -19.97
N SER A 736 -11.62 -34.83 -19.06
CA SER A 736 -11.60 -34.48 -17.63
C SER A 736 -10.89 -35.55 -16.80
N ILE A 737 -9.96 -35.16 -15.91
CA ILE A 737 -9.32 -36.06 -14.94
C ILE A 737 -9.87 -35.79 -13.53
N ILE A 738 -10.40 -36.83 -12.91
CA ILE A 738 -10.83 -36.84 -11.51
C ILE A 738 -9.70 -37.43 -10.66
N ALA A 739 -9.10 -36.60 -9.81
CA ALA A 739 -8.10 -36.98 -8.82
C ALA A 739 -8.15 -36.02 -7.61
N GLU A 740 -7.99 -36.57 -6.41
CA GLU A 740 -7.98 -35.85 -5.13
C GLU A 740 -6.55 -35.72 -4.57
N ASP A 741 -6.32 -34.73 -3.69
CA ASP A 741 -5.06 -34.59 -2.95
C ASP A 741 -4.87 -35.75 -1.97
N VAL A 742 -3.63 -36.25 -1.84
CA VAL A 742 -3.31 -37.48 -1.09
C VAL A 742 -2.49 -37.15 0.16
N ILE A 743 -2.87 -37.72 1.31
CA ILE A 743 -2.13 -37.61 2.56
C ILE A 743 -1.51 -38.97 2.90
N LEU A 744 -0.21 -38.99 3.17
CA LEU A 744 0.60 -40.16 3.50
C LEU A 744 1.40 -39.93 4.78
N THR A 745 1.96 -41.00 5.34
CA THR A 745 3.01 -40.97 6.36
C THR A 745 4.34 -41.46 5.77
N VAL A 746 5.48 -41.05 6.32
CA VAL A 746 6.80 -41.56 5.88
C VAL A 746 6.86 -43.10 5.90
N GLY A 747 7.19 -43.68 4.75
CA GLY A 747 7.26 -45.12 4.50
C GLY A 747 5.95 -45.80 4.09
N ASP A 748 4.86 -45.05 3.87
CA ASP A 748 3.60 -45.61 3.36
C ASP A 748 3.71 -45.97 1.86
N GLN A 749 2.94 -46.97 1.43
CA GLN A 749 2.92 -47.41 0.03
C GLN A 749 2.07 -46.46 -0.82
N PHE A 750 2.71 -45.78 -1.78
CA PHE A 750 2.06 -44.87 -2.71
C PHE A 750 1.89 -45.51 -4.10
N ASP A 751 0.66 -45.50 -4.61
CA ASP A 751 0.29 -45.90 -5.96
C ASP A 751 -0.27 -44.66 -6.68
N PRO A 752 0.45 -44.07 -7.64
CA PRO A 752 0.00 -42.89 -8.38
C PRO A 752 -1.33 -43.06 -9.13
N MET A 753 -1.75 -44.28 -9.48
CA MET A 753 -2.96 -44.48 -10.29
C MET A 753 -4.20 -44.80 -9.44
N LYS A 754 -4.06 -44.88 -8.13
CA LYS A 754 -5.13 -45.30 -7.23
C LYS A 754 -6.23 -44.23 -7.10
N ASN A 755 -7.47 -44.62 -7.40
CA ASN A 755 -8.66 -43.76 -7.41
C ASN A 755 -8.63 -42.61 -8.44
N VAL A 756 -7.70 -42.63 -9.39
CA VAL A 756 -7.65 -41.68 -10.51
C VAL A 756 -8.59 -42.17 -11.61
N GLN A 757 -9.39 -41.28 -12.20
CA GLN A 757 -10.27 -41.59 -13.33
C GLN A 757 -10.17 -40.49 -14.39
N ALA A 758 -10.44 -40.83 -15.65
CA ALA A 758 -10.58 -39.84 -16.71
C ALA A 758 -11.79 -40.16 -17.59
N SER A 759 -12.49 -39.12 -18.01
CA SER A 759 -13.66 -39.23 -18.88
C SER A 759 -13.78 -38.06 -19.84
N ASP A 760 -14.15 -38.37 -21.07
CA ASP A 760 -14.50 -37.41 -22.11
C ASP A 760 -15.99 -37.52 -22.50
N ASN A 761 -16.55 -36.47 -23.10
CA ASN A 761 -17.95 -36.40 -23.51
C ASN A 761 -18.23 -37.19 -24.81
N GLU A 762 -17.22 -37.32 -25.68
CA GLU A 762 -17.33 -37.99 -26.98
C GLU A 762 -16.69 -39.40 -26.96
N ASP A 763 -15.47 -39.54 -26.43
CA ASP A 763 -14.72 -40.80 -26.39
C ASP A 763 -14.99 -41.67 -25.15
N GLY A 764 -15.64 -41.12 -24.11
CA GLY A 764 -16.10 -41.87 -22.94
C GLY A 764 -15.03 -42.09 -21.86
N ASP A 765 -14.90 -43.31 -21.34
CA ASP A 765 -13.93 -43.61 -20.26
C ASP A 765 -12.49 -43.68 -20.82
N LEU A 766 -11.64 -42.76 -20.38
CA LEU A 766 -10.24 -42.62 -20.77
C LEU A 766 -9.28 -43.02 -19.64
N THR A 767 -9.76 -43.66 -18.56
CA THR A 767 -8.96 -43.95 -17.36
C THR A 767 -7.71 -44.79 -17.66
N ASP A 768 -7.81 -45.76 -18.58
CA ASP A 768 -6.68 -46.58 -19.04
C ASP A 768 -5.64 -45.81 -19.88
N GLN A 769 -5.95 -44.58 -20.32
CA GLN A 769 -5.11 -43.73 -21.18
C GLN A 769 -4.33 -42.65 -20.42
N ILE A 770 -4.53 -42.54 -19.11
CA ILE A 770 -3.86 -41.54 -18.25
C ILE A 770 -2.36 -41.85 -18.15
N LYS A 771 -1.55 -40.81 -18.35
CA LYS A 771 -0.10 -40.81 -18.28
C LYS A 771 0.32 -39.93 -17.10
N VAL A 772 1.28 -40.37 -16.29
CA VAL A 772 1.94 -39.52 -15.28
C VAL A 772 3.08 -38.77 -15.98
N LEU A 773 2.99 -37.44 -16.08
CA LEU A 773 4.06 -36.61 -16.68
C LEU A 773 5.18 -36.35 -15.69
N GLU A 774 4.82 -35.98 -14.46
CA GLU A 774 5.78 -35.67 -13.40
C GLU A 774 5.31 -36.23 -12.06
N ASN A 775 6.19 -36.95 -11.38
CA ASN A 775 5.96 -37.47 -10.04
C ASN A 775 7.15 -37.10 -9.15
N THR A 776 6.97 -36.10 -8.29
CA THR A 776 8.02 -35.64 -7.36
C THR A 776 7.95 -36.32 -5.99
N VAL A 777 6.96 -37.20 -5.77
CA VAL A 777 6.60 -37.75 -4.46
C VAL A 777 7.71 -38.60 -3.87
N ASN A 778 8.17 -38.24 -2.67
CA ASN A 778 9.21 -38.97 -1.95
C ASN A 778 8.66 -39.47 -0.60
N VAL A 779 8.11 -40.69 -0.60
CA VAL A 779 7.52 -41.32 0.61
C VAL A 779 8.51 -41.54 1.76
N GLU A 780 9.82 -41.46 1.52
CA GLU A 780 10.86 -41.60 2.55
C GLU A 780 11.18 -40.26 3.28
N LYS A 781 10.52 -39.16 2.90
CA LYS A 781 10.80 -37.82 3.46
C LYS A 781 9.51 -37.04 3.72
N PRO A 782 9.40 -36.33 4.86
CA PRO A 782 8.30 -35.40 5.08
C PRO A 782 8.37 -34.23 4.08
N GLY A 783 7.22 -33.85 3.53
CA GLY A 783 7.12 -32.76 2.55
C GLY A 783 5.79 -32.72 1.81
N ILE A 784 5.56 -31.63 1.08
CA ILE A 784 4.48 -31.53 0.09
C ILE A 784 5.12 -31.72 -1.29
N TYR A 785 4.53 -32.61 -2.09
CA TYR A 785 5.02 -33.00 -3.40
C TYR A 785 3.93 -32.83 -4.46
N SER A 786 4.33 -32.53 -5.69
CA SER A 786 3.44 -32.45 -6.85
C SER A 786 3.44 -33.76 -7.63
N LEU A 787 2.25 -34.17 -8.06
CA LEU A 787 2.02 -35.23 -9.04
C LEU A 787 1.13 -34.68 -10.16
N ILE A 788 1.59 -34.80 -11.40
CA ILE A 788 0.92 -34.26 -12.60
C ILE A 788 0.47 -35.42 -13.49
N TYR A 789 -0.84 -35.60 -13.60
CA TYR A 789 -1.48 -36.46 -14.57
C TYR A 789 -1.70 -35.73 -15.90
N TYR A 790 -1.80 -36.50 -16.96
CA TYR A 790 -2.15 -36.07 -18.31
C TYR A 790 -3.01 -37.15 -18.96
N VAL A 791 -4.01 -36.75 -19.73
CA VAL A 791 -4.77 -37.66 -20.58
C VAL A 791 -4.98 -36.99 -21.93
N GLU A 792 -4.91 -37.81 -22.98
CA GLU A 792 -5.01 -37.43 -24.38
C GLU A 792 -6.03 -38.39 -25.00
N ASP A 793 -7.07 -37.86 -25.61
CA ASP A 793 -8.12 -38.63 -26.29
C ASP A 793 -7.64 -39.17 -27.66
N VAL A 794 -8.50 -39.86 -28.42
CA VAL A 794 -8.06 -40.45 -29.71
C VAL A 794 -8.09 -39.45 -30.88
N GLN A 795 -8.39 -38.19 -30.62
CA GLN A 795 -8.50 -37.10 -31.60
C GLN A 795 -7.47 -35.97 -31.35
N GLY A 796 -6.80 -35.98 -30.19
CA GLY A 796 -5.63 -35.19 -29.86
C GLY A 796 -5.90 -33.95 -29.02
N ALA A 797 -7.07 -33.83 -28.36
CA ALA A 797 -7.16 -32.91 -27.23
C ALA A 797 -6.54 -33.57 -25.99
N SER A 798 -6.21 -32.76 -24.99
CA SER A 798 -5.57 -33.28 -23.78
C SER A 798 -5.68 -32.29 -22.63
N CYS A 799 -5.71 -32.80 -21.40
CA CYS A 799 -5.66 -31.99 -20.20
C CYS A 799 -4.52 -32.45 -19.27
N THR A 800 -4.20 -31.60 -18.29
CA THR A 800 -3.38 -32.01 -17.15
C THR A 800 -4.13 -31.79 -15.85
N LYS A 801 -3.82 -32.62 -14.84
CA LYS A 801 -4.34 -32.48 -13.48
C LYS A 801 -3.20 -32.64 -12.49
N THR A 802 -2.87 -31.54 -11.81
CA THR A 802 -1.96 -31.55 -10.67
C THR A 802 -2.73 -31.88 -9.39
N ILE A 803 -2.16 -32.74 -8.55
CA ILE A 803 -2.57 -32.93 -7.16
C ILE A 803 -1.38 -32.73 -6.21
N LYS A 804 -1.69 -32.36 -4.95
CA LYS A 804 -0.73 -32.27 -3.86
C LYS A 804 -0.68 -33.62 -3.13
N VAL A 805 0.52 -34.12 -2.88
CA VAL A 805 0.76 -35.31 -2.06
C VAL A 805 1.56 -34.90 -0.84
N THR A 806 0.91 -34.91 0.32
CA THR A 806 1.50 -34.51 1.61
C THR A 806 2.00 -35.74 2.35
N VAL A 807 3.33 -35.87 2.50
CA VAL A 807 3.95 -36.91 3.31
C VAL A 807 4.24 -36.32 4.69
N ASN A 808 3.53 -36.81 5.70
CA ASN A 808 3.69 -36.44 7.10
C ASN A 808 4.82 -37.25 7.77
N ALA A 809 5.50 -36.64 8.73
CA ALA A 809 6.49 -37.34 9.54
C ALA A 809 5.82 -38.46 10.36
N LYS A 810 6.50 -39.61 10.46
CA LYS A 810 6.03 -40.76 11.25
C LYS A 810 6.27 -40.47 12.74
N GLU A 811 5.21 -40.42 13.54
CA GLU A 811 5.33 -40.12 14.98
C GLU A 811 6.16 -41.20 15.71
N GLU A 812 7.21 -40.80 16.43
CA GLU A 812 7.93 -41.69 17.34
C GLU A 812 7.09 -41.94 18.61
N SER A 813 6.35 -43.06 18.65
CA SER A 813 5.66 -43.50 19.85
C SER A 813 6.64 -43.85 20.98
N LYS A 814 6.90 -42.91 21.90
CA LYS A 814 7.61 -43.18 23.17
C LYS A 814 6.63 -43.70 24.24
N PRO A 815 7.11 -44.55 25.17
CA PRO A 815 6.25 -45.55 25.82
C PRO A 815 5.38 -45.00 26.94
N SER A 816 4.21 -45.61 27.13
CA SER A 816 3.31 -45.35 28.25
C SER A 816 3.86 -45.93 29.56
N SER A 817 3.91 -45.09 30.60
CA SER A 817 4.25 -45.52 31.97
C SER A 817 2.99 -45.70 32.82
N ASP A 818 2.79 -46.94 33.26
CA ASP A 818 2.01 -47.44 34.41
C ASP A 818 0.93 -46.59 35.12
N GLN A 819 -0.25 -47.23 35.25
CA GLN A 819 -1.02 -47.50 36.47
C GLN A 819 -0.89 -46.51 37.68
N ASN A 820 -1.96 -46.10 38.36
CA ASN A 820 -2.96 -46.96 39.00
C ASN A 820 -4.02 -46.13 39.77
N GLY A 821 -5.23 -46.68 39.96
CA GLY A 821 -6.16 -46.26 41.02
C GLY A 821 -7.07 -45.05 40.71
N ASN A 822 -8.28 -44.96 41.28
CA ASN A 822 -9.03 -45.98 42.03
C ASN A 822 -10.56 -45.71 41.94
N LYS A 823 -11.38 -46.76 42.18
CA LYS A 823 -12.84 -46.72 42.08
C LYS A 823 -13.52 -45.78 43.08
N LYS A 824 -14.71 -45.29 42.71
CA LYS A 824 -15.90 -45.36 43.59
C LYS A 824 -17.19 -45.57 42.79
N GLU A 825 -18.02 -46.49 43.27
CA GLU A 825 -19.38 -46.79 42.78
C GLU A 825 -20.43 -46.33 43.82
N GLU A 826 -21.70 -46.66 43.55
CA GLU A 826 -22.94 -46.40 44.33
C GLU A 826 -23.58 -45.00 44.16
N SER A 827 -24.92 -44.85 44.07
CA SER A 827 -26.05 -45.74 43.71
C SER A 827 -27.28 -44.82 43.44
N LYS A 828 -28.41 -45.16 42.79
CA LYS A 828 -29.36 -46.30 42.97
C LYS A 828 -30.48 -46.26 41.89
N LYS A 829 -31.29 -47.33 41.85
CA LYS A 829 -32.68 -47.55 41.33
C LYS A 829 -33.60 -46.30 41.11
N SER A 830 -34.66 -46.33 40.28
CA SER A 830 -35.53 -47.48 39.89
C SER A 830 -36.44 -47.26 38.64
N THR A 831 -36.84 -48.38 38.00
CA THR A 831 -38.16 -48.77 37.37
C THR A 831 -39.27 -47.72 37.14
N THR A 832 -40.12 -47.74 36.10
CA THR A 832 -40.81 -48.86 35.36
C THR A 832 -40.99 -48.52 33.86
N ASP A 833 -40.94 -49.41 32.85
CA ASP A 833 -41.64 -50.68 32.53
C ASP A 833 -43.15 -50.58 32.18
N THR A 834 -43.47 -50.62 30.87
CA THR A 834 -44.60 -51.43 30.36
C THR A 834 -44.43 -51.96 28.92
N LYS A 835 -44.75 -53.25 28.80
CA LYS A 835 -44.92 -54.15 27.61
C LYS A 835 -45.83 -53.63 26.46
N LYS A 836 -45.96 -54.23 25.25
CA LYS A 836 -45.19 -55.19 24.38
C LYS A 836 -46.17 -55.98 23.46
N THR A 837 -46.32 -55.64 22.17
CA THR A 837 -46.90 -56.51 21.09
C THR A 837 -46.86 -55.84 19.69
N LYS A 838 -46.92 -56.50 18.51
CA LYS A 838 -46.39 -57.82 18.03
C LYS A 838 -46.64 -58.01 16.50
N GLY A 839 -45.62 -57.94 15.64
CA GLY A 839 -45.70 -58.25 14.17
C GLY A 839 -46.35 -57.15 13.30
N THR A 840 -46.18 -57.10 11.96
CA THR A 840 -45.47 -57.97 11.00
C THR A 840 -44.89 -57.17 9.80
N ASN A 841 -43.93 -57.77 9.07
CA ASN A 841 -43.48 -57.57 7.67
C ASN A 841 -44.18 -56.51 6.78
N THR A 842 -43.51 -55.77 5.87
CA THR A 842 -42.08 -55.67 5.47
C THR A 842 -41.91 -54.43 4.59
N GLY A 843 -40.81 -53.67 4.73
CA GLY A 843 -40.46 -52.57 3.82
C GLY A 843 -39.36 -51.68 4.40
N VAL A 844 -38.23 -51.59 3.70
CA VAL A 844 -37.09 -50.70 4.03
C VAL A 844 -37.12 -49.54 3.03
N GLY A 845 -36.87 -48.28 3.40
CA GLY A 845 -36.57 -47.75 4.73
C GLY A 845 -35.67 -46.53 4.62
N LEU A 846 -36.27 -45.36 4.41
CA LEU A 846 -35.57 -44.12 4.13
C LEU A 846 -36.48 -42.93 4.50
N GLU A 847 -36.17 -42.22 5.59
CA GLU A 847 -36.43 -40.77 5.79
C GLU A 847 -36.01 -40.28 7.20
N ILE A 848 -35.36 -39.11 7.21
CA ILE A 848 -35.46 -37.97 8.14
C ILE A 848 -35.48 -38.21 9.67
N GLY A 849 -34.51 -37.58 10.35
CA GLY A 849 -34.62 -37.09 11.73
C GLY A 849 -33.62 -35.94 11.95
N LEU A 850 -34.02 -34.68 11.75
CA LEU A 850 -34.48 -33.78 12.81
C LEU A 850 -33.61 -33.79 14.08
N PHE A 851 -32.77 -32.76 14.22
CA PHE A 851 -32.26 -32.32 15.52
C PHE A 851 -32.29 -30.79 15.62
N SER A 852 -32.66 -30.30 16.79
CA SER A 852 -32.64 -28.89 17.16
C SER A 852 -32.19 -28.74 18.60
N SER A 853 -31.22 -27.87 18.89
CA SER A 853 -31.13 -27.18 20.18
C SER A 853 -30.14 -26.01 20.14
N LEU A 854 -30.43 -25.01 20.96
CA LEU A 854 -29.72 -23.74 21.08
C LEU A 854 -28.34 -23.86 21.75
N ILE A 855 -27.41 -23.00 21.27
CA ILE A 855 -26.56 -22.07 22.04
C ILE A 855 -25.75 -22.63 23.23
N GLY A 856 -24.41 -22.52 23.11
CA GLY A 856 -23.65 -21.69 24.06
C GLY A 856 -22.56 -22.35 24.91
N SER A 857 -21.30 -22.08 24.57
CA SER A 857 -20.25 -21.64 25.52
C SER A 857 -18.98 -21.18 24.79
N SER A 858 -18.35 -20.14 25.31
CA SER A 858 -16.98 -19.69 24.96
C SER A 858 -15.93 -20.43 25.81
N VAL A 859 -14.63 -20.30 25.49
CA VAL A 859 -13.47 -20.08 26.41
C VAL A 859 -12.15 -20.75 25.91
N ILE A 860 -11.14 -19.91 25.59
CA ILE A 860 -9.67 -20.16 25.58
C ILE A 860 -9.12 -21.23 24.59
N GLY A 861 -7.92 -21.13 23.99
CA GLY A 861 -6.90 -20.05 23.96
C GLY A 861 -5.44 -20.51 24.18
N ALA A 862 -4.49 -19.93 23.43
CA ALA A 862 -3.01 -20.10 23.47
C ALA A 862 -2.41 -21.47 23.01
N GLY A 863 -1.22 -21.46 22.36
CA GLY A 863 -0.66 -22.72 21.83
C GLY A 863 0.75 -22.83 21.17
N ILE A 864 1.53 -21.76 20.89
CA ILE A 864 2.98 -21.83 20.46
C ILE A 864 3.22 -22.55 19.09
N LEU A 865 3.37 -21.86 17.95
CA LEU A 865 4.61 -21.22 17.41
C LEU A 865 5.69 -22.18 16.85
N SER A 866 6.18 -21.86 15.64
CA SER A 866 7.51 -22.18 15.02
C SER A 866 7.59 -23.26 13.92
N MET A 867 7.65 -22.85 12.63
CA MET A 867 8.91 -22.71 11.88
C MET A 867 8.74 -22.28 10.39
N LEU A 868 9.09 -21.02 10.13
CA LEU A 868 9.95 -20.52 9.03
C LEU A 868 9.84 -21.06 7.57
N LYS A 869 9.64 -20.10 6.65
CA LYS A 869 10.27 -19.97 5.30
C LYS A 869 9.87 -21.03 4.25
N LYS A 870 9.42 -20.63 3.05
CA LYS A 870 10.19 -19.81 2.09
C LYS A 870 9.34 -19.43 0.85
N LYS A 871 9.64 -18.26 0.26
CA LYS A 871 9.33 -17.81 -1.11
C LYS A 871 7.84 -17.53 -1.43
N LYS A 872 7.52 -16.42 -2.10
CA LYS A 872 8.40 -15.28 -2.48
C LYS A 872 7.59 -14.00 -2.51
#